data_AF-A0A857MJ36-F1
#
_entry.id   AF-A0A857MJ36-F1
#
_cell.length_a   1.000
_cell.length_b   1.000
_cell.length_c   1.000
_cell.angle_alpha   90.00
_cell.angle_beta   90.00
_cell.angle_gamma   90.00
#
_symmetry.space_group_name_H-M   'P 1'
#
loop_
_entity.id
_entity.type
_entity.pdbx_description
1 polymer ?
#
loop_
_entity_poly.entity_id
_entity_poly.type
_entity_poly.pdbx_seq_one_letter_code
_entity_poly.pdbx_strand_id
1 'polypeptide(L)'
;MPAPTGADAARAAEQTVPYDAATAPGPQAGPPSVLGTPLSPSATRVMLLGAGELGKEVIIAFQRLGVEVIAVDRYANAPGQQVAHHAEVIDMTDPVALRAVIDKYRPHYVVPEIEAIATGALAEAEADGVAEVIPSAKAVVATMDREGIRRLADEELGLPTSPYLFADTLDELKVAAEQVGFPCVVKPVMSSSGKGQSVLRGPDDVEKAWEIANTGARVSGQRVIVEGFIDFDYEITLLTIRALDPATGSLTTHFCAPIGHRQVDGDYVESWQPHEMPEFALGAATSIAARVATAFGDGNLGGRGVFGVELFVKGDDVYFSEVSPRPHDTGLVTMATQRLSEFEMHARAILGLPVDVTLASPGASAVIYGGLDDTAIGFENVARALSVPETDVRLFGKPESHARRRMGVVTATADDVQTARRRAKSAAAMVTPVAGHPVERLTEPAPFAPSPEPVPRRGTPPPPPAGRPTGPALAVQCLPDPAHRPGGPRPGPGGPVPPPPGGPRPGGTAERPAQPGPAQRGPAQSGPTGQPGGPGPRPPQPGGPRPGPRPGPQGRPPAPGARGPVAGPRRPGPPPGAQPPGPPRKPGPQGAGASAPGRPAPARPTAGAPTAVTTEKPAPQPTPDADGSDDRTQVVRSPGSD
;
A
#
# COMPACT_ATOMS: atom_id res chain seq x y z
N MET A 1 8.22 -43.59 -12.66
CA MET A 1 7.56 -43.56 -11.33
C MET A 1 6.17 -44.14 -11.50
N PRO A 2 5.75 -45.15 -10.72
CA PRO A 2 4.34 -45.51 -10.64
C PRO A 2 3.54 -44.38 -9.96
N ALA A 3 2.25 -44.28 -10.24
CA ALA A 3 1.35 -43.39 -9.51
C ALA A 3 1.13 -43.91 -8.07
N PRO A 4 0.96 -43.02 -7.07
CA PRO A 4 0.64 -43.44 -5.69
C PRO A 4 -0.72 -44.13 -5.64
N THR A 5 -0.90 -45.02 -4.67
CA THR A 5 -2.14 -45.77 -4.50
C THR A 5 -3.14 -44.99 -3.64
N GLY A 6 -4.43 -45.35 -3.70
CA GLY A 6 -5.47 -44.69 -2.89
C GLY A 6 -5.23 -44.74 -1.36
N ALA A 7 -4.42 -45.71 -0.89
CA ALA A 7 -4.01 -45.80 0.51
C ALA A 7 -3.03 -44.67 0.91
N ASP A 8 -2.15 -44.24 0.00
CA ASP A 8 -1.20 -43.15 0.24
C ASP A 8 -1.92 -41.80 0.36
N ALA A 9 -2.95 -41.58 -0.47
CA ALA A 9 -3.80 -40.39 -0.40
C ALA A 9 -4.62 -40.31 0.89
N ALA A 10 -5.20 -41.43 1.34
CA ALA A 10 -5.88 -41.51 2.63
C ALA A 10 -4.94 -41.22 3.81
N ARG A 11 -3.71 -41.78 3.77
CA ARG A 11 -2.71 -41.59 4.82
C ARG A 11 -2.15 -40.17 4.88
N ALA A 12 -2.15 -39.44 3.77
CA ALA A 12 -1.83 -38.01 3.75
C ALA A 12 -2.95 -37.17 4.41
N ALA A 13 -4.21 -37.57 4.28
CA ALA A 13 -5.34 -36.89 4.93
C ALA A 13 -5.40 -37.10 6.46
N GLU A 14 -4.93 -38.24 6.97
CA GLU A 14 -4.86 -38.53 8.42
C GLU A 14 -3.60 -37.98 9.13
N GLN A 15 -2.69 -37.29 8.42
CA GLN A 15 -1.46 -36.73 9.02
C GLN A 15 -1.48 -35.22 9.23
N THR A 16 -2.66 -34.60 9.31
CA THR A 16 -2.81 -33.31 9.99
C THR A 16 -2.61 -33.51 11.49
N VAL A 17 -1.36 -33.40 11.96
CA VAL A 17 -1.07 -33.28 13.40
C VAL A 17 -1.85 -32.06 13.92
N PRO A 18 -2.75 -32.21 14.91
CA PRO A 18 -3.51 -31.07 15.41
C PRO A 18 -2.56 -30.05 16.01
N TYR A 19 -2.54 -28.84 15.44
CA TYR A 19 -1.76 -27.73 15.95
C TYR A 19 -2.35 -27.27 17.29
N ASP A 20 -1.70 -27.64 18.38
CA ASP A 20 -2.08 -27.19 19.73
C ASP A 20 -1.67 -25.73 19.92
N ALA A 21 -2.56 -24.84 19.49
CA ALA A 21 -2.42 -23.39 19.57
C ALA A 21 -2.20 -22.86 21.00
N ALA A 22 -2.48 -23.65 22.04
CA ALA A 22 -2.21 -23.28 23.43
C ALA A 22 -0.73 -23.43 23.84
N THR A 23 0.11 -24.06 23.01
CA THR A 23 1.53 -24.33 23.32
C THR A 23 2.53 -23.48 22.53
N ALA A 24 2.08 -22.75 21.52
CA ALA A 24 2.93 -21.80 20.80
C ALA A 24 3.25 -20.59 21.70
N PRO A 25 4.48 -20.03 21.64
CA PRO A 25 4.76 -18.76 22.31
C PRO A 25 3.86 -17.66 21.75
N GLY A 26 3.37 -16.78 22.62
CA GLY A 26 2.66 -15.57 22.19
C GLY A 26 3.53 -14.71 21.27
N PRO A 27 2.94 -13.96 20.33
CA PRO A 27 3.69 -13.16 19.38
C PRO A 27 4.58 -12.15 20.10
N GLN A 28 5.88 -12.27 19.84
CA GLN A 28 6.85 -11.26 20.24
C GLN A 28 6.69 -10.06 19.32
N ALA A 29 6.43 -8.87 19.88
CA ALA A 29 6.29 -7.65 19.10
C ALA A 29 7.55 -7.36 18.28
N GLY A 30 7.36 -7.06 16.99
CA GLY A 30 8.44 -6.88 16.02
C GLY A 30 8.55 -8.02 15.00
N PRO A 31 9.53 -7.92 14.07
CA PRO A 31 9.82 -8.96 13.08
C PRO A 31 10.27 -10.30 13.67
N PRO A 32 10.05 -11.43 12.97
CA PRO A 32 10.45 -12.74 13.44
C PRO A 32 11.93 -13.02 13.11
N SER A 33 12.65 -13.65 14.02
CA SER A 33 14.05 -14.07 13.79
C SER A 33 14.20 -15.26 12.83
N VAL A 34 13.11 -16.00 12.59
CA VAL A 34 13.00 -17.12 11.66
C VAL A 34 11.63 -17.06 10.98
N LEU A 35 11.60 -17.13 9.65
CA LEU A 35 10.36 -17.41 8.90
C LEU A 35 10.11 -18.91 8.90
N GLY A 36 9.02 -19.34 9.54
CA GLY A 36 8.65 -20.75 9.62
C GLY A 36 7.65 -21.16 8.54
N THR A 37 7.78 -22.40 8.06
CA THR A 37 7.04 -22.94 6.90
C THR A 37 5.53 -22.98 7.14
N PRO A 38 4.67 -22.64 6.15
CA PRO A 38 3.22 -22.69 6.30
C PRO A 38 2.69 -24.09 6.58
N LEU A 39 1.50 -24.16 7.20
CA LEU A 39 0.80 -25.39 7.57
C LEU A 39 1.63 -26.31 8.49
N SER A 40 2.59 -25.73 9.22
CA SER A 40 3.45 -26.42 10.18
C SER A 40 3.39 -25.75 11.56
N PRO A 41 3.79 -26.43 12.65
CA PRO A 41 3.88 -25.82 13.97
C PRO A 41 4.85 -24.63 14.06
N SER A 42 5.72 -24.43 13.06
CA SER A 42 6.63 -23.28 12.99
C SER A 42 6.04 -22.04 12.28
N ALA A 43 4.89 -22.18 11.61
CA ALA A 43 4.42 -21.24 10.59
C ALA A 43 4.36 -19.79 11.08
N THR A 44 5.05 -18.89 10.38
CA THR A 44 4.80 -17.45 10.49
C THR A 44 3.44 -17.17 9.86
N ARG A 45 2.47 -16.71 10.66
CA ARG A 45 1.06 -16.51 10.25
C ARG A 45 0.70 -15.03 10.16
N VAL A 46 0.12 -14.61 9.05
CA VAL A 46 -0.50 -13.28 8.84
C VAL A 46 -2.01 -13.45 8.68
N MET A 47 -2.79 -12.57 9.31
CA MET A 47 -4.21 -12.42 9.03
C MET A 47 -4.43 -11.10 8.29
N LEU A 48 -5.03 -11.17 7.10
CA LEU A 48 -5.42 -10.01 6.32
C LEU A 48 -6.92 -9.73 6.51
N LEU A 49 -7.29 -8.48 6.82
CA LEU A 49 -8.67 -8.06 7.06
C LEU A 49 -9.16 -7.14 5.95
N GLY A 50 -10.07 -7.64 5.11
CA GLY A 50 -10.28 -7.17 3.75
C GLY A 50 -9.37 -7.96 2.80
N ALA A 51 -9.97 -8.65 1.84
CA ALA A 51 -9.27 -9.49 0.88
C ALA A 51 -9.55 -9.02 -0.56
N GLY A 52 -9.50 -7.70 -0.76
CA GLY A 52 -9.70 -7.03 -2.05
C GLY A 52 -8.53 -7.22 -3.01
N GLU A 53 -8.48 -6.39 -4.07
CA GLU A 53 -7.41 -6.47 -5.06
C GLU A 53 -6.01 -6.19 -4.51
N LEU A 54 -5.87 -5.21 -3.61
CA LEU A 54 -4.57 -4.91 -2.98
C LEU A 54 -4.21 -6.04 -2.01
N GLY A 55 -5.20 -6.49 -1.24
CA GLY A 55 -5.09 -7.66 -0.37
C GLY A 55 -4.59 -8.92 -1.07
N LYS A 56 -5.08 -9.19 -2.29
CA LYS A 56 -4.62 -10.32 -3.13
C LYS A 56 -3.11 -10.25 -3.41
N GLU A 57 -2.59 -9.09 -3.82
CA GLU A 57 -1.18 -8.92 -4.12
C GLU A 57 -0.31 -8.91 -2.84
N VAL A 58 -0.82 -8.41 -1.70
CA VAL A 58 -0.18 -8.57 -0.38
C VAL A 58 -0.08 -10.04 0.02
N ILE A 59 -1.13 -10.84 -0.18
CA ILE A 59 -1.11 -12.28 0.08
C ILE A 59 -0.10 -12.97 -0.85
N ILE A 60 -0.05 -12.62 -2.13
CA ILE A 60 0.95 -13.15 -3.08
C ILE A 60 2.38 -12.79 -2.65
N ALA A 61 2.62 -11.58 -2.15
CA ALA A 61 3.91 -11.17 -1.62
C ALA A 61 4.33 -11.97 -0.37
N PHE A 62 3.39 -12.29 0.53
CA PHE A 62 3.62 -13.17 1.69
C PHE A 62 3.84 -14.64 1.27
N GLN A 63 3.05 -15.16 0.34
CA GLN A 63 3.20 -16.51 -0.24
C GLN A 63 4.61 -16.70 -0.85
N ARG A 64 5.13 -15.71 -1.59
CA ARG A 64 6.49 -15.70 -2.14
C ARG A 64 7.60 -15.79 -1.09
N LEU A 65 7.30 -15.46 0.18
CA LEU A 65 8.23 -15.51 1.31
C LEU A 65 7.99 -16.71 2.24
N GLY A 66 7.06 -17.62 1.89
CA GLY A 66 6.73 -18.78 2.70
C GLY A 66 5.98 -18.44 3.99
N VAL A 67 5.18 -17.38 3.99
CA VAL A 67 4.32 -16.99 5.12
C VAL A 67 2.93 -17.59 4.95
N GLU A 68 2.37 -18.13 6.03
CA GLU A 68 1.00 -18.63 6.08
C GLU A 68 0.02 -17.46 6.18
N VAL A 69 -1.07 -17.47 5.41
CA VAL A 69 -1.98 -16.32 5.33
C VAL A 69 -3.44 -16.74 5.46
N ILE A 70 -4.15 -16.07 6.36
CA ILE A 70 -5.59 -16.15 6.58
C ILE A 70 -6.22 -14.90 5.96
N ALA A 71 -7.09 -15.07 4.96
CA ALA A 71 -7.79 -13.96 4.30
C ALA A 71 -9.23 -13.86 4.82
N VAL A 72 -9.54 -12.74 5.48
CA VAL A 72 -10.86 -12.46 6.06
C VAL A 72 -11.55 -11.38 5.20
N ASP A 73 -12.81 -11.62 4.81
CA ASP A 73 -13.65 -10.60 4.15
C ASP A 73 -15.12 -10.78 4.57
N ARG A 74 -15.99 -9.84 4.20
CA ARG A 74 -17.45 -9.90 4.43
C ARG A 74 -18.22 -10.74 3.41
N TYR A 75 -17.52 -11.32 2.42
CA TYR A 75 -18.10 -12.15 1.37
C TYR A 75 -17.16 -13.29 0.98
N ALA A 76 -17.73 -14.35 0.41
CA ALA A 76 -16.97 -15.53 -0.02
C ALA A 76 -16.32 -15.32 -1.40
N ASN A 77 -15.22 -16.05 -1.64
CA ASN A 77 -14.42 -16.00 -2.86
C ASN A 77 -13.86 -14.60 -3.19
N ALA A 78 -13.60 -13.77 -2.18
CA ALA A 78 -12.94 -12.48 -2.34
C ALA A 78 -11.55 -12.66 -3.02
N PRO A 79 -11.06 -11.67 -3.81
CA PRO A 79 -9.84 -11.79 -4.60
C PRO A 79 -8.64 -12.41 -3.88
N GLY A 80 -8.41 -12.06 -2.61
CA GLY A 80 -7.34 -12.59 -1.76
C GLY A 80 -7.60 -13.98 -1.18
N GLN A 81 -8.86 -14.34 -0.88
CA GLN A 81 -9.22 -15.69 -0.41
C GLN A 81 -8.85 -16.78 -1.43
N GLN A 82 -8.81 -16.43 -2.73
CA GLN A 82 -8.42 -17.31 -3.83
C GLN A 82 -6.93 -17.70 -3.85
N VAL A 83 -6.09 -17.01 -3.06
CA VAL A 83 -4.63 -17.20 -3.00
C VAL A 83 -4.10 -17.36 -1.56
N ALA A 84 -4.98 -17.41 -0.57
CA ALA A 84 -4.66 -17.59 0.84
C ALA A 84 -4.53 -19.08 1.21
N HIS A 85 -3.97 -19.36 2.40
CA HIS A 85 -3.97 -20.71 2.97
C HIS A 85 -5.31 -21.04 3.64
N HIS A 86 -5.93 -20.03 4.26
CA HIS A 86 -7.24 -20.12 4.88
C HIS A 86 -8.11 -18.93 4.44
N ALA A 87 -9.41 -19.14 4.32
CA ALA A 87 -10.39 -18.11 4.00
C ALA A 87 -11.49 -18.07 5.06
N GLU A 88 -11.86 -16.88 5.49
CA GLU A 88 -12.92 -16.65 6.49
C GLU A 88 -13.90 -15.57 6.02
N VAL A 89 -15.17 -15.76 6.35
CA VAL A 89 -16.27 -14.88 5.93
C VAL A 89 -17.04 -14.42 7.16
N ILE A 90 -16.78 -13.19 7.60
CA ILE A 90 -17.41 -12.59 8.79
C ILE A 90 -17.77 -11.13 8.54
N ASP A 91 -18.70 -10.59 9.33
CA ASP A 91 -18.79 -9.14 9.49
C ASP A 91 -17.59 -8.67 10.34
N MET A 92 -16.63 -8.02 9.70
CA MET A 92 -15.45 -7.47 10.40
C MET A 92 -15.79 -6.24 11.25
N THR A 93 -17.01 -5.70 11.16
CA THR A 93 -17.49 -4.65 12.08
C THR A 93 -18.12 -5.21 13.37
N ASP A 94 -18.37 -6.52 13.45
CA ASP A 94 -18.70 -7.19 14.70
C ASP A 94 -17.40 -7.47 15.50
N PRO A 95 -17.18 -6.83 16.66
CA PRO A 95 -15.99 -7.05 17.48
C PRO A 95 -15.90 -8.49 18.01
N VAL A 96 -17.03 -9.19 18.20
CA VAL A 96 -17.07 -10.56 18.72
C VAL A 96 -16.63 -11.55 17.64
N ALA A 97 -17.16 -11.41 16.41
CA ALA A 97 -16.73 -12.21 15.26
C ALA A 97 -15.24 -11.97 14.93
N LEU A 98 -14.80 -10.71 14.93
CA LEU A 98 -13.41 -10.35 14.67
C LEU A 98 -12.46 -10.91 15.73
N ARG A 99 -12.81 -10.79 17.02
CA ARG A 99 -12.00 -11.36 18.10
C ARG A 99 -11.95 -12.89 18.01
N ALA A 100 -13.07 -13.54 17.71
CA ALA A 100 -13.16 -15.00 17.59
C ALA A 100 -12.29 -15.56 16.46
N VAL A 101 -12.22 -14.90 15.29
CA VAL A 101 -11.35 -15.37 14.19
C VAL A 101 -9.86 -15.17 14.52
N ILE A 102 -9.50 -14.05 15.17
CA ILE A 102 -8.13 -13.78 15.63
C ILE A 102 -7.68 -14.85 16.64
N ASP A 103 -8.50 -15.13 17.66
CA ASP A 103 -8.17 -16.15 18.67
C ASP A 103 -8.18 -17.57 18.11
N LYS A 104 -9.00 -17.88 17.09
CA LYS A 104 -8.99 -19.17 16.37
C LYS A 104 -7.65 -19.45 15.69
N TYR A 105 -7.08 -18.45 15.00
CA TYR A 105 -5.89 -18.65 14.16
C TYR A 105 -4.56 -18.25 14.83
N ARG A 106 -4.61 -17.46 15.92
CA ARG A 106 -3.43 -16.92 16.61
C ARG A 106 -2.38 -16.40 15.62
N PRO A 107 -2.72 -15.43 14.75
CA PRO A 107 -1.78 -14.86 13.80
C PRO A 107 -0.67 -14.11 14.55
N HIS A 108 0.50 -13.97 13.92
CA HIS A 108 1.58 -13.13 14.46
C HIS A 108 1.30 -11.65 14.15
N TYR A 109 0.80 -11.39 12.95
CA TYR A 109 0.46 -10.06 12.44
C TYR A 109 -0.99 -10.02 11.94
N VAL A 110 -1.74 -8.99 12.34
CA VAL A 110 -3.04 -8.65 11.74
C VAL A 110 -2.84 -7.41 10.86
N VAL A 111 -3.26 -7.51 9.58
CA VAL A 111 -2.98 -6.52 8.54
C VAL A 111 -4.31 -6.05 7.92
N PRO A 112 -4.84 -4.89 8.35
CA PRO A 112 -6.02 -4.26 7.74
C PRO A 112 -5.78 -3.74 6.31
N GLU A 113 -6.68 -4.10 5.40
CA GLU A 113 -6.71 -3.59 4.01
C GLU A 113 -7.86 -2.61 3.77
N ILE A 114 -8.84 -2.51 4.67
CA ILE A 114 -10.03 -1.65 4.54
C ILE A 114 -10.38 -0.91 5.83
N GLU A 115 -11.26 0.10 5.74
CA GLU A 115 -11.66 0.97 6.87
C GLU A 115 -12.88 0.44 7.66
N ALA A 116 -13.53 -0.63 7.19
CA ALA A 116 -14.76 -1.16 7.78
C ALA A 116 -14.47 -2.33 8.73
N ILE A 117 -13.81 -2.05 9.86
CA ILE A 117 -13.35 -3.05 10.83
C ILE A 117 -13.58 -2.55 12.27
N ALA A 118 -13.89 -3.44 13.21
CA ALA A 118 -14.04 -3.15 14.63
C ALA A 118 -12.69 -2.83 15.32
N THR A 119 -12.23 -1.58 15.17
CA THR A 119 -10.94 -1.06 15.68
C THR A 119 -10.70 -1.33 17.15
N GLY A 120 -11.74 -1.25 18.00
CA GLY A 120 -11.64 -1.55 19.43
C GLY A 120 -11.14 -2.98 19.69
N ALA A 121 -11.68 -3.97 18.97
CA ALA A 121 -11.25 -5.36 19.10
C ALA A 121 -9.83 -5.60 18.57
N LEU A 122 -9.35 -4.80 17.61
CA LEU A 122 -7.94 -4.81 17.18
C LEU A 122 -7.01 -4.22 18.24
N ALA A 123 -7.39 -3.09 18.85
CA ALA A 123 -6.62 -2.48 19.93
C ALA A 123 -6.59 -3.37 21.19
N GLU A 124 -7.69 -4.07 21.50
CA GLU A 124 -7.74 -5.10 22.55
C GLU A 124 -6.86 -6.31 22.21
N ALA A 125 -6.86 -6.81 20.97
CA ALA A 125 -6.01 -7.92 20.56
C ALA A 125 -4.50 -7.57 20.57
N GLU A 126 -4.14 -6.33 20.24
CA GLU A 126 -2.78 -5.81 20.37
C GLU A 126 -2.38 -5.67 21.85
N ALA A 127 -3.24 -5.08 22.68
CA ALA A 127 -2.99 -4.89 24.12
C ALA A 127 -2.92 -6.20 24.92
N ASP A 128 -3.71 -7.21 24.55
CA ASP A 128 -3.66 -8.56 25.12
C ASP A 128 -2.43 -9.38 24.64
N GLY A 129 -1.66 -8.88 23.67
CA GLY A 129 -0.54 -9.62 23.05
C GLY A 129 -1.01 -10.84 22.26
N VAL A 130 -2.19 -10.77 21.63
CA VAL A 130 -2.77 -11.86 20.83
C VAL A 130 -2.18 -11.91 19.42
N ALA A 131 -1.95 -10.73 18.83
CA ALA A 131 -1.30 -10.47 17.55
C ALA A 131 -0.82 -9.01 17.51
N GLU A 132 0.23 -8.71 16.76
CA GLU A 132 0.63 -7.32 16.48
C GLU A 132 -0.21 -6.75 15.33
N VAL A 133 -0.79 -5.55 15.49
CA VAL A 133 -1.58 -4.91 14.43
C VAL A 133 -0.67 -4.06 13.56
N ILE A 134 -0.74 -4.26 12.25
CA ILE A 134 0.07 -3.52 11.29
C ILE A 134 -0.70 -2.29 10.78
N PRO A 135 -0.06 -1.11 10.70
CA PRO A 135 1.28 -0.80 11.19
C PRO A 135 1.30 -0.50 12.71
N SER A 136 0.15 -0.19 13.30
CA SER A 136 -0.16 -0.19 14.74
C SER A 136 -1.67 -0.05 14.93
N ALA A 137 -2.25 -0.47 16.07
CA ALA A 137 -3.68 -0.19 16.32
C ALA A 137 -3.97 1.33 16.37
N LYS A 138 -3.01 2.15 16.83
CA LYS A 138 -3.09 3.63 16.78
C LYS A 138 -3.34 4.13 15.35
N ALA A 139 -2.59 3.61 14.36
CA ALA A 139 -2.74 4.01 12.97
C ALA A 139 -4.14 3.70 12.44
N VAL A 140 -4.59 2.46 12.68
CA VAL A 140 -5.88 1.96 12.20
C VAL A 140 -7.04 2.74 12.81
N VAL A 141 -7.00 3.04 14.11
CA VAL A 141 -7.98 3.93 14.78
C VAL A 141 -7.97 5.33 14.17
N ALA A 142 -6.78 5.92 13.98
CA ALA A 142 -6.65 7.30 13.52
C ALA A 142 -7.10 7.51 12.06
N THR A 143 -6.88 6.56 11.16
CA THR A 143 -7.16 6.76 9.72
C THR A 143 -8.53 6.24 9.25
N MET A 144 -9.27 5.51 10.10
CA MET A 144 -10.65 5.09 9.76
C MET A 144 -11.67 6.22 9.94
N ASP A 145 -11.36 7.20 10.79
CA ASP A 145 -12.16 8.41 11.03
C ASP A 145 -11.42 9.64 10.47
N ARG A 146 -12.07 10.38 9.56
CA ARG A 146 -11.52 11.62 8.99
C ARG A 146 -11.25 12.70 10.03
N GLU A 147 -11.96 12.72 11.15
CA GLU A 147 -11.63 13.61 12.27
C GLU A 147 -10.32 13.18 12.93
N GLY A 148 -10.14 11.89 13.24
CA GLY A 148 -8.95 11.36 13.87
C GLY A 148 -7.67 11.73 13.10
N ILE A 149 -7.63 11.46 11.80
CA ILE A 149 -6.45 11.76 10.98
C ILE A 149 -6.28 13.25 10.71
N ARG A 150 -7.36 14.02 10.54
CA ARG A 150 -7.22 15.46 10.28
C ARG A 150 -6.71 16.21 11.52
N ARG A 151 -7.21 15.90 12.72
CA ARG A 151 -6.67 16.48 13.97
C ARG A 151 -5.22 16.04 14.24
N LEU A 152 -4.88 14.77 13.97
CA LEU A 152 -3.49 14.31 14.06
C LEU A 152 -2.57 15.08 13.10
N ALA A 153 -3.01 15.34 11.87
CA ALA A 153 -2.23 16.06 10.88
C ALA A 153 -2.07 17.56 11.20
N ASP A 154 -3.15 18.25 11.53
CA ASP A 154 -3.18 19.70 11.71
C ASP A 154 -2.80 20.11 13.15
N GLU A 155 -3.51 19.58 14.15
CA GLU A 155 -3.42 20.02 15.56
C GLU A 155 -2.24 19.41 16.31
N GLU A 156 -1.97 18.10 16.15
CA GLU A 156 -0.82 17.44 16.79
C GLU A 156 0.48 17.64 16.01
N LEU A 157 0.44 17.53 14.69
CA LEU A 157 1.64 17.55 13.84
C LEU A 157 1.91 18.91 13.18
N GLY A 158 0.96 19.83 13.03
CA GLY A 158 1.18 21.08 12.30
C GLY A 158 1.68 20.81 10.87
N LEU A 159 0.95 19.97 10.14
CA LEU A 159 1.08 19.78 8.69
C LEU A 159 0.13 20.77 7.99
N PRO A 160 0.47 21.34 6.83
CA PRO A 160 -0.48 22.11 6.06
C PRO A 160 -1.64 21.20 5.61
N THR A 161 -2.87 21.56 5.93
CA THR A 161 -4.09 20.85 5.49
C THR A 161 -5.06 21.81 4.80
N SER A 162 -6.13 21.30 4.19
CA SER A 162 -7.28 22.13 3.83
C SER A 162 -7.98 22.64 5.09
N PRO A 163 -8.36 23.93 5.19
CA PRO A 163 -9.01 24.47 6.37
C PRO A 163 -10.35 23.75 6.58
N TYR A 164 -10.64 23.33 7.81
CA TYR A 164 -11.73 22.40 8.08
C TYR A 164 -12.55 22.74 9.32
N LEU A 165 -13.81 22.28 9.31
CA LEU A 165 -14.73 22.25 10.45
C LEU A 165 -15.53 20.93 10.43
N PHE A 166 -16.15 20.58 11.55
CA PHE A 166 -17.08 19.46 11.65
C PHE A 166 -18.50 19.93 11.97
N ALA A 167 -19.49 19.16 11.54
CA ALA A 167 -20.90 19.40 11.85
C ALA A 167 -21.63 18.07 12.14
N ASP A 168 -22.45 18.07 13.19
CA ASP A 168 -23.32 16.93 13.56
C ASP A 168 -24.78 17.16 13.08
N THR A 169 -25.10 18.36 12.58
CA THR A 169 -26.42 18.76 12.09
C THR A 169 -26.36 19.61 10.82
N LEU A 170 -27.49 19.74 10.11
CA LEU A 170 -27.63 20.60 8.92
C LEU A 170 -27.36 22.09 9.22
N ASP A 171 -27.80 22.59 10.37
CA ASP A 171 -27.62 24.00 10.72
C ASP A 171 -26.16 24.30 11.10
N GLU A 172 -25.48 23.37 11.76
CA GLU A 172 -24.02 23.43 11.94
C GLU A 172 -23.28 23.32 10.61
N LEU A 173 -23.75 22.49 9.67
CA LEU A 173 -23.14 22.39 8.34
C LEU A 173 -23.24 23.73 7.57
N LYS A 174 -24.39 24.41 7.63
CA LYS A 174 -24.58 25.74 7.02
C LYS A 174 -23.56 26.74 7.59
N VAL A 175 -23.47 26.81 8.91
CA VAL A 175 -22.51 27.70 9.61
C VAL A 175 -21.05 27.32 9.32
N ALA A 176 -20.73 26.02 9.23
CA ALA A 176 -19.38 25.54 8.91
C ALA A 176 -18.98 25.85 7.46
N ALA A 177 -19.89 25.65 6.50
CA ALA A 177 -19.65 25.97 5.10
C ALA A 177 -19.47 27.48 4.86
N GLU A 178 -20.23 28.33 5.55
CA GLU A 178 -20.03 29.78 5.52
C GLU A 178 -18.69 30.22 6.13
N GLN A 179 -18.21 29.56 7.19
CA GLN A 179 -16.93 29.88 7.84
C GLN A 179 -15.71 29.36 7.08
N VAL A 180 -15.79 28.17 6.48
CA VAL A 180 -14.76 27.61 5.58
C VAL A 180 -14.70 28.40 4.26
N GLY A 181 -15.85 28.91 3.80
CA GLY A 181 -16.00 29.62 2.53
C GLY A 181 -16.24 28.66 1.36
N PHE A 182 -16.73 29.22 0.24
CA PHE A 182 -17.03 28.45 -0.98
C PHE A 182 -16.00 28.74 -2.09
N PRO A 183 -15.62 27.74 -2.91
CA PRO A 183 -16.08 26.36 -2.87
C PRO A 183 -15.47 25.55 -1.70
N CYS A 184 -16.23 24.58 -1.22
CA CYS A 184 -15.82 23.64 -0.17
C CYS A 184 -16.29 22.20 -0.48
N VAL A 185 -15.78 21.24 0.27
CA VAL A 185 -16.06 19.81 0.12
C VAL A 185 -16.61 19.27 1.43
N VAL A 186 -17.79 18.66 1.38
CA VAL A 186 -18.40 17.96 2.52
C VAL A 186 -18.17 16.46 2.35
N LYS A 187 -17.74 15.77 3.42
CA LYS A 187 -17.53 14.31 3.47
C LYS A 187 -18.08 13.73 4.78
N PRO A 188 -18.75 12.57 4.81
CA PRO A 188 -19.02 11.85 6.06
C PRO A 188 -17.70 11.41 6.70
N VAL A 189 -17.56 11.52 8.03
CA VAL A 189 -16.25 11.23 8.65
C VAL A 189 -15.82 9.76 8.54
N MET A 190 -16.77 8.83 8.46
CA MET A 190 -16.53 7.39 8.20
C MET A 190 -16.85 7.04 6.74
N SER A 191 -16.03 7.51 5.78
CA SER A 191 -16.24 7.28 4.34
C SER A 191 -14.94 7.05 3.54
N SER A 192 -15.01 6.18 2.53
CA SER A 192 -13.95 5.94 1.54
C SER A 192 -14.53 5.78 0.11
N SER A 193 -13.68 6.01 -0.90
CA SER A 193 -14.04 6.09 -2.33
C SER A 193 -15.14 7.12 -2.63
N GLY A 194 -15.00 8.34 -2.10
CA GLY A 194 -15.90 9.48 -2.35
C GLY A 194 -17.37 9.31 -1.94
N LYS A 195 -17.76 8.22 -1.27
CA LYS A 195 -19.17 7.94 -0.96
C LYS A 195 -19.73 8.92 0.06
N GLY A 196 -20.80 9.62 -0.33
CA GLY A 196 -21.39 10.72 0.45
C GLY A 196 -20.65 12.06 0.31
N GLN A 197 -19.57 12.13 -0.49
CA GLN A 197 -18.87 13.40 -0.73
C GLN A 197 -19.70 14.33 -1.62
N SER A 198 -19.58 15.64 -1.41
CA SER A 198 -20.14 16.67 -2.30
C SER A 198 -19.23 17.90 -2.37
N VAL A 199 -19.12 18.50 -3.56
CA VAL A 199 -18.44 19.80 -3.76
C VAL A 199 -19.49 20.89 -3.86
N LEU A 200 -19.50 21.78 -2.87
CA LEU A 200 -20.43 22.88 -2.72
C LEU A 200 -19.80 24.13 -3.33
N ARG A 201 -20.53 24.82 -4.21
CA ARG A 201 -20.12 26.07 -4.87
C ARG A 201 -20.80 27.30 -4.27
N GLY A 202 -21.86 27.10 -3.49
CA GLY A 202 -22.53 28.14 -2.71
C GLY A 202 -23.50 27.55 -1.69
N PRO A 203 -24.22 28.40 -0.93
CA PRO A 203 -25.15 27.96 0.13
C PRO A 203 -26.25 27.01 -0.36
N ASP A 204 -26.70 27.17 -1.61
CA ASP A 204 -27.79 26.37 -2.21
C ASP A 204 -27.43 24.88 -2.36
N ASP A 205 -26.13 24.52 -2.38
CA ASP A 205 -25.68 23.12 -2.43
C ASP A 205 -25.75 22.41 -1.06
N VAL A 206 -25.86 23.16 0.05
CA VAL A 206 -25.65 22.65 1.42
C VAL A 206 -26.67 21.58 1.83
N GLU A 207 -27.96 21.81 1.59
CA GLU A 207 -29.02 20.90 2.04
C GLU A 207 -28.94 19.56 1.30
N LYS A 208 -28.70 19.62 -0.01
CA LYS A 208 -28.46 18.44 -0.86
C LYS A 208 -27.19 17.69 -0.47
N ALA A 209 -26.11 18.41 -0.11
CA ALA A 209 -24.88 17.78 0.38
C ALA A 209 -25.09 17.04 1.71
N TRP A 210 -25.92 17.57 2.61
CA TRP A 210 -26.30 16.91 3.86
C TRP A 210 -27.10 15.62 3.63
N GLU A 211 -28.05 15.63 2.69
CA GLU A 211 -28.80 14.44 2.27
C GLU A 211 -27.87 13.37 1.65
N ILE A 212 -26.96 13.78 0.75
CA ILE A 212 -25.98 12.89 0.12
C ILE A 212 -25.02 12.30 1.16
N ALA A 213 -24.55 13.08 2.13
CA ALA A 213 -23.69 12.60 3.19
C ALA A 213 -24.38 11.56 4.08
N ASN A 214 -25.62 11.83 4.52
CA ASN A 214 -26.38 10.93 5.40
C ASN A 214 -26.87 9.65 4.69
N THR A 215 -27.03 9.66 3.36
CA THR A 215 -27.43 8.49 2.57
C THR A 215 -26.26 7.71 1.98
N GLY A 216 -25.10 8.35 1.79
CA GLY A 216 -23.86 7.73 1.28
C GLY A 216 -22.96 7.13 2.35
N ALA A 217 -23.14 7.48 3.63
CA ALA A 217 -22.40 6.91 4.75
C ALA A 217 -22.74 5.42 4.98
N ARG A 218 -21.78 4.66 5.54
CA ARG A 218 -21.98 3.23 5.90
C ARG A 218 -22.83 3.05 7.15
N VAL A 219 -23.07 4.12 7.91
CA VAL A 219 -23.83 4.15 9.16
C VAL A 219 -24.74 5.40 9.14
N SER A 220 -26.00 5.25 9.55
CA SER A 220 -26.99 6.33 9.50
C SER A 220 -26.78 7.39 10.59
N GLY A 221 -26.88 8.67 10.23
CA GLY A 221 -26.87 9.80 11.17
C GLY A 221 -25.46 10.10 11.69
N GLN A 222 -24.56 10.50 10.79
CA GLN A 222 -23.16 10.75 11.12
C GLN A 222 -22.70 12.17 10.81
N ARG A 223 -21.82 12.63 11.70
CA ARG A 223 -20.94 13.78 11.59
C ARG A 223 -20.25 13.87 10.23
N VAL A 224 -20.13 15.09 9.72
CA VAL A 224 -19.42 15.41 8.49
C VAL A 224 -18.22 16.31 8.77
N ILE A 225 -17.18 16.19 7.94
CA ILE A 225 -16.14 17.21 7.79
C ILE A 225 -16.50 18.12 6.61
N VAL A 226 -16.25 19.42 6.79
CA VAL A 226 -16.29 20.45 5.76
C VAL A 226 -14.86 20.91 5.53
N GLU A 227 -14.34 20.79 4.32
CA GLU A 227 -12.97 21.16 3.95
C GLU A 227 -12.98 22.26 2.88
N GLY A 228 -12.12 23.27 3.02
CA GLY A 228 -11.92 24.29 1.98
C GLY A 228 -11.34 23.66 0.71
N PHE A 229 -11.89 24.02 -0.45
CA PHE A 229 -11.44 23.46 -1.73
C PHE A 229 -10.05 24.04 -2.09
N ILE A 230 -9.03 23.18 -2.12
CA ILE A 230 -7.69 23.57 -2.58
C ILE A 230 -7.69 23.63 -4.11
N ASP A 231 -7.39 24.80 -4.68
CA ASP A 231 -7.09 24.97 -6.11
C ASP A 231 -5.68 24.42 -6.40
N PHE A 232 -5.51 23.09 -6.40
CA PHE A 232 -4.23 22.45 -6.66
C PHE A 232 -3.95 22.32 -8.16
N ASP A 233 -2.66 22.31 -8.52
CA ASP A 233 -2.23 22.06 -9.91
C ASP A 233 -2.22 20.56 -10.23
N TYR A 234 -1.92 19.72 -9.22
CA TYR A 234 -1.98 18.27 -9.30
C TYR A 234 -2.10 17.59 -7.92
N GLU A 235 -2.54 16.32 -7.96
CA GLU A 235 -2.64 15.39 -6.83
C GLU A 235 -1.58 14.28 -6.96
N ILE A 236 -0.99 13.87 -5.84
CA ILE A 236 -0.08 12.72 -5.78
C ILE A 236 -0.36 11.79 -4.59
N THR A 237 0.03 10.54 -4.75
CA THR A 237 0.31 9.62 -3.64
C THR A 237 1.82 9.50 -3.48
N LEU A 238 2.36 9.86 -2.31
CA LEU A 238 3.76 9.61 -1.97
C LEU A 238 3.86 8.33 -1.13
N LEU A 239 4.04 7.18 -1.80
CA LEU A 239 4.25 5.90 -1.12
C LEU A 239 5.49 5.99 -0.22
N THR A 240 5.24 5.84 1.07
CA THR A 240 6.21 6.05 2.14
C THR A 240 6.34 4.75 2.93
N ILE A 241 7.56 4.23 3.03
CA ILE A 241 7.83 2.88 3.53
C ILE A 241 8.63 2.97 4.82
N ARG A 242 8.06 2.45 5.89
CA ARG A 242 8.68 2.36 7.21
C ARG A 242 9.23 0.94 7.39
N ALA A 243 10.54 0.77 7.26
CA ALA A 243 11.19 -0.54 7.30
C ALA A 243 12.48 -0.51 8.15
N LEU A 244 12.92 -1.68 8.61
CA LEU A 244 14.19 -1.77 9.33
C LEU A 244 15.37 -1.65 8.36
N ASP A 245 16.27 -0.71 8.64
CA ASP A 245 17.57 -0.68 7.99
C ASP A 245 18.42 -1.89 8.45
N PRO A 246 18.96 -2.70 7.52
CA PRO A 246 19.63 -3.95 7.87
C PRO A 246 21.04 -3.77 8.44
N ALA A 247 21.62 -2.56 8.41
CA ALA A 247 22.94 -2.28 8.98
C ALA A 247 22.86 -1.80 10.45
N THR A 248 21.74 -1.19 10.83
CA THR A 248 21.51 -0.57 12.15
C THR A 248 20.40 -1.25 12.95
N GLY A 249 19.55 -2.07 12.32
CA GLY A 249 18.35 -2.66 12.94
C GLY A 249 17.26 -1.63 13.30
N SER A 250 17.43 -0.37 12.89
CA SER A 250 16.56 0.75 13.29
C SER A 250 15.44 0.97 12.26
N LEU A 251 14.27 1.39 12.72
CA LEU A 251 13.14 1.71 11.84
C LEU A 251 13.39 3.04 11.11
N THR A 252 13.50 2.97 9.79
CA THR A 252 13.79 4.11 8.91
C THR A 252 12.64 4.35 7.93
N THR A 253 12.62 5.54 7.32
CA THR A 253 11.60 5.94 6.35
C THR A 253 12.23 6.07 4.95
N HIS A 254 11.68 5.37 3.97
CA HIS A 254 12.04 5.46 2.56
C HIS A 254 10.86 6.01 1.74
N PHE A 255 11.13 6.58 0.57
CA PHE A 255 10.11 7.12 -0.32
C PHE A 255 10.28 6.55 -1.72
N CYS A 256 9.17 6.16 -2.34
CA CYS A 256 9.11 5.96 -3.78
C CYS A 256 9.21 7.29 -4.53
N ALA A 257 9.51 7.25 -5.83
CA ALA A 257 9.25 8.40 -6.69
C ALA A 257 7.74 8.75 -6.65
N PRO A 258 7.34 10.04 -6.65
CA PRO A 258 5.94 10.44 -6.53
C PRO A 258 5.03 9.75 -7.56
N ILE A 259 3.85 9.30 -7.12
CA ILE A 259 2.85 8.70 -8.01
C ILE A 259 1.77 9.74 -8.27
N GLY A 260 1.72 10.22 -9.52
CA GLY A 260 0.62 11.06 -9.99
C GLY A 260 -0.62 10.22 -10.24
N HIS A 261 -1.79 10.78 -10.01
CA HIS A 261 -3.05 10.10 -10.32
C HIS A 261 -4.10 11.05 -10.87
N ARG A 262 -5.23 10.46 -11.24
CA ARG A 262 -6.45 11.17 -11.57
C ARG A 262 -7.63 10.42 -10.98
N GLN A 263 -8.33 11.06 -10.05
CA GLN A 263 -9.65 10.63 -9.61
C GLN A 263 -10.77 11.08 -10.57
N VAL A 264 -11.87 10.33 -10.61
CA VAL A 264 -13.14 10.69 -11.24
C VAL A 264 -14.27 10.18 -10.33
N ASP A 265 -15.20 11.05 -9.96
CA ASP A 265 -16.36 10.73 -9.10
C ASP A 265 -16.02 10.03 -7.76
N GLY A 266 -14.78 10.18 -7.27
CA GLY A 266 -14.28 9.57 -6.02
C GLY A 266 -13.52 8.24 -6.18
N ASP A 267 -13.35 7.75 -7.42
CA ASP A 267 -12.50 6.58 -7.74
C ASP A 267 -11.23 7.02 -8.50
N TYR A 268 -10.07 6.44 -8.17
CA TYR A 268 -8.91 6.53 -9.08
C TYR A 268 -9.19 5.74 -10.37
N VAL A 269 -8.84 6.34 -11.52
CA VAL A 269 -9.00 5.74 -12.86
C VAL A 269 -7.67 5.53 -13.60
N GLU A 270 -6.63 6.22 -13.17
CA GLU A 270 -5.30 6.22 -13.79
C GLU A 270 -4.27 6.67 -12.74
N SER A 271 -3.10 6.03 -12.72
CA SER A 271 -1.90 6.53 -12.01
C SER A 271 -0.65 6.42 -12.87
N TRP A 272 0.41 7.16 -12.52
CA TRP A 272 1.70 7.13 -13.22
C TRP A 272 2.86 7.45 -12.29
N GLN A 273 4.02 6.89 -12.59
CA GLN A 273 5.27 7.09 -11.85
C GLN A 273 6.44 7.25 -12.83
N PRO A 274 7.35 8.22 -12.63
CA PRO A 274 7.28 9.30 -11.65
C PRO A 274 6.29 10.40 -12.05
N HIS A 275 5.82 11.18 -11.08
CA HIS A 275 5.29 12.53 -11.33
C HIS A 275 6.45 13.55 -11.23
N GLU A 276 6.55 14.48 -12.18
CA GLU A 276 7.57 15.53 -12.19
C GLU A 276 7.17 16.68 -11.27
N MET A 277 8.01 17.07 -10.32
CA MET A 277 7.71 18.08 -9.30
C MET A 277 8.88 19.05 -9.11
N PRO A 278 8.63 20.30 -8.66
CA PRO A 278 9.67 21.16 -8.11
C PRO A 278 10.41 20.49 -6.94
N GLU A 279 11.71 20.75 -6.81
CA GLU A 279 12.54 20.18 -5.73
C GLU A 279 12.04 20.60 -4.34
N PHE A 280 11.53 21.83 -4.21
CA PHE A 280 10.97 22.33 -2.95
C PHE A 280 9.65 21.62 -2.60
N ALA A 281 8.72 21.50 -3.55
CA ALA A 281 7.49 20.71 -3.38
C ALA A 281 7.79 19.25 -3.00
N LEU A 282 8.80 18.61 -3.62
CA LEU A 282 9.22 17.25 -3.27
C LEU A 282 9.83 17.17 -1.84
N GLY A 283 10.59 18.19 -1.43
CA GLY A 283 11.10 18.33 -0.06
C GLY A 283 9.99 18.54 0.97
N ALA A 284 8.97 19.31 0.65
CA ALA A 284 7.78 19.50 1.49
C ALA A 284 6.95 18.20 1.59
N ALA A 285 6.70 17.55 0.46
CA ALA A 285 5.96 16.29 0.38
C ALA A 285 6.63 15.17 1.20
N THR A 286 7.93 14.95 1.02
CA THR A 286 8.70 13.96 1.79
C THR A 286 8.75 14.29 3.28
N SER A 287 8.85 15.58 3.66
CA SER A 287 8.77 16.02 5.06
C SER A 287 7.40 15.73 5.68
N ILE A 288 6.30 16.08 5.01
CA ILE A 288 4.93 15.81 5.46
C ILE A 288 4.72 14.30 5.64
N ALA A 289 5.08 13.51 4.62
CA ALA A 289 4.94 12.07 4.63
C ALA A 289 5.80 11.38 5.71
N ALA A 290 7.03 11.86 5.95
CA ALA A 290 7.87 11.39 7.05
C ALA A 290 7.21 11.58 8.40
N ARG A 291 6.65 12.77 8.65
CA ARG A 291 6.07 13.17 9.93
C ARG A 291 4.82 12.33 10.24
N VAL A 292 3.88 12.21 9.30
CA VAL A 292 2.66 11.41 9.51
C VAL A 292 2.96 9.92 9.65
N ALA A 293 3.83 9.34 8.81
CA ALA A 293 4.21 7.92 8.91
C ALA A 293 4.98 7.59 10.19
N THR A 294 5.73 8.55 10.75
CA THR A 294 6.43 8.38 12.04
C THR A 294 5.46 8.48 13.22
N ALA A 295 4.44 9.34 13.16
CA ALA A 295 3.46 9.55 14.23
C ALA A 295 2.59 8.31 14.53
N PHE A 296 2.55 7.34 13.61
CA PHE A 296 1.91 6.04 13.77
C PHE A 296 2.76 4.97 14.45
N GLY A 297 4.06 5.22 14.67
CA GLY A 297 4.96 4.30 15.37
C GLY A 297 4.96 4.46 16.89
N ASP A 298 5.50 3.45 17.58
CA ASP A 298 5.73 3.45 19.03
C ASP A 298 7.09 4.07 19.43
N GLY A 299 7.92 4.39 18.43
CA GLY A 299 9.31 4.84 18.58
C GLY A 299 10.34 3.71 18.46
N ASN A 300 9.92 2.44 18.33
CA ASN A 300 10.79 1.28 18.21
C ASN A 300 10.57 0.52 16.88
N LEU A 301 9.73 -0.52 16.90
CA LEU A 301 9.47 -1.43 15.78
C LEU A 301 8.04 -1.34 15.25
N GLY A 302 7.13 -0.69 15.99
CA GLY A 302 5.77 -0.38 15.57
C GLY A 302 5.73 0.80 14.60
N GLY A 303 4.68 0.87 13.79
CA GLY A 303 4.58 1.82 12.70
C GLY A 303 5.40 1.41 11.46
N ARG A 304 5.63 0.11 11.26
CA ARG A 304 6.32 -0.46 10.08
C ARG A 304 5.33 -0.94 9.03
N GLY A 305 5.61 -0.69 7.75
CA GLY A 305 4.68 -0.95 6.65
C GLY A 305 4.84 0.03 5.49
N VAL A 306 3.74 0.18 4.72
CA VAL A 306 3.61 1.12 3.59
C VAL A 306 2.50 2.09 3.94
N PHE A 307 2.71 3.36 3.62
CA PHE A 307 1.75 4.45 3.83
C PHE A 307 1.53 5.15 2.49
N GLY A 308 0.31 5.08 1.96
CA GLY A 308 -0.13 5.91 0.85
C GLY A 308 -0.52 7.28 1.38
N VAL A 309 0.41 8.24 1.34
CA VAL A 309 0.17 9.63 1.77
C VAL A 309 -0.36 10.42 0.58
N GLU A 310 -1.61 10.88 0.65
CA GLU A 310 -2.23 11.69 -0.41
C GLU A 310 -1.99 13.18 -0.17
N LEU A 311 -1.48 13.85 -1.20
CA LEU A 311 -1.04 15.25 -1.15
C LEU A 311 -1.59 16.05 -2.34
N PHE A 312 -2.06 17.26 -2.06
CA PHE A 312 -2.39 18.27 -3.06
C PHE A 312 -1.22 19.25 -3.19
N VAL A 313 -0.87 19.65 -4.42
CA VAL A 313 0.29 20.53 -4.69
C VAL A 313 -0.12 21.76 -5.49
N LYS A 314 0.30 22.95 -5.05
CA LYS A 314 0.07 24.24 -5.73
C LYS A 314 1.39 25.00 -5.85
N GLY A 315 2.01 24.96 -7.02
CA GLY A 315 3.39 25.42 -7.21
C GLY A 315 4.37 24.68 -6.28
N ASP A 316 4.86 25.40 -5.27
CA ASP A 316 5.76 24.89 -4.23
C ASP A 316 5.04 24.52 -2.90
N ASP A 317 3.77 24.94 -2.72
CA ASP A 317 2.98 24.63 -1.53
C ASP A 317 2.39 23.21 -1.62
N VAL A 318 2.46 22.46 -0.51
CA VAL A 318 1.99 21.07 -0.42
C VAL A 318 1.08 20.89 0.79
N TYR A 319 -0.12 20.37 0.55
CA TYR A 319 -1.16 20.15 1.54
C TYR A 319 -1.41 18.65 1.74
N PHE A 320 -1.47 18.22 2.99
CA PHE A 320 -1.90 16.88 3.37
C PHE A 320 -3.42 16.72 3.21
N SER A 321 -3.84 15.72 2.42
CA SER A 321 -5.25 15.35 2.26
C SER A 321 -5.65 14.29 3.30
N GLU A 322 -5.11 13.08 3.15
CA GLU A 322 -5.31 11.92 4.01
C GLU A 322 -4.14 10.91 3.86
N VAL A 323 -4.18 9.80 4.61
CA VAL A 323 -3.19 8.72 4.49
C VAL A 323 -3.83 7.35 4.71
N SER A 324 -3.59 6.44 3.77
CA SER A 324 -3.85 5.01 3.96
C SER A 324 -2.63 4.37 4.65
N PRO A 325 -2.74 3.75 5.84
CA PRO A 325 -1.63 3.11 6.55
C PRO A 325 -1.33 1.69 6.02
N ARG A 326 -1.51 1.52 4.71
CA ARG A 326 -1.52 0.27 3.95
C ARG A 326 -1.12 0.58 2.49
N PRO A 327 -0.89 -0.43 1.64
CA PRO A 327 -0.85 -0.26 0.19
C PRO A 327 -2.05 0.56 -0.34
N HIS A 328 -1.81 1.34 -1.39
CA HIS A 328 -2.76 2.30 -1.94
C HIS A 328 -3.08 1.98 -3.40
N ASP A 329 -4.31 2.19 -3.85
CA ASP A 329 -4.72 1.66 -5.16
C ASP A 329 -4.08 2.38 -6.36
N THR A 330 -3.72 3.66 -6.21
CA THR A 330 -2.85 4.38 -7.14
C THR A 330 -1.45 3.74 -7.24
N GLY A 331 -1.00 3.06 -6.18
CA GLY A 331 0.27 2.34 -6.08
C GLY A 331 0.37 1.08 -6.93
N LEU A 332 -0.74 0.58 -7.51
CA LEU A 332 -0.75 -0.57 -8.44
C LEU A 332 0.20 -0.40 -9.64
N VAL A 333 0.57 0.85 -10.00
CA VAL A 333 1.62 1.12 -11.00
C VAL A 333 3.00 0.55 -10.62
N THR A 334 3.31 0.44 -9.33
CA THR A 334 4.57 -0.12 -8.82
C THR A 334 4.80 -1.59 -9.21
N MET A 335 3.75 -2.32 -9.60
CA MET A 335 3.86 -3.67 -10.17
C MET A 335 4.60 -3.71 -11.51
N ALA A 336 4.78 -2.57 -12.18
CA ALA A 336 5.53 -2.45 -13.43
C ALA A 336 6.71 -1.45 -13.33
N THR A 337 6.59 -0.40 -12.51
CA THR A 337 7.60 0.67 -12.43
C THR A 337 8.72 0.43 -11.44
N GLN A 338 8.60 -0.54 -10.51
CA GLN A 338 9.61 -0.79 -9.47
C GLN A 338 10.08 -2.25 -9.42
N ARG A 339 11.29 -2.46 -8.90
CA ARG A 339 11.86 -3.79 -8.66
C ARG A 339 11.22 -4.54 -7.49
N LEU A 340 10.52 -3.82 -6.61
CA LEU A 340 9.57 -4.33 -5.63
C LEU A 340 8.30 -3.51 -5.77
N SER A 341 7.17 -4.18 -5.93
CA SER A 341 5.85 -3.56 -5.79
C SER A 341 5.63 -3.08 -4.35
N GLU A 342 4.68 -2.17 -4.14
CA GLU A 342 4.28 -1.74 -2.80
C GLU A 342 3.88 -2.91 -1.89
N PHE A 343 3.25 -3.95 -2.46
CA PHE A 343 2.81 -5.15 -1.74
C PHE A 343 4.00 -5.96 -1.22
N GLU A 344 5.06 -6.07 -2.03
CA GLU A 344 6.31 -6.72 -1.64
C GLU A 344 7.12 -5.90 -0.65
N MET A 345 7.13 -4.57 -0.77
CA MET A 345 7.72 -3.69 0.24
C MET A 345 6.94 -3.75 1.57
N HIS A 346 5.61 -3.85 1.53
CA HIS A 346 4.75 -3.97 2.71
C HIS A 346 5.02 -5.29 3.44
N ALA A 347 4.96 -6.43 2.74
CA ALA A 347 5.27 -7.73 3.31
C ALA A 347 6.71 -7.79 3.88
N ARG A 348 7.69 -7.21 3.18
CA ARG A 348 9.08 -7.11 3.68
C ARG A 348 9.19 -6.24 4.92
N ALA A 349 8.60 -5.05 4.93
CA ALA A 349 8.63 -4.14 6.07
C ALA A 349 8.03 -4.78 7.33
N ILE A 350 6.88 -5.45 7.21
CA ILE A 350 6.22 -6.20 8.31
C ILE A 350 7.16 -7.27 8.88
N LEU A 351 7.84 -8.02 8.00
CA LEU A 351 8.77 -9.10 8.36
C LEU A 351 10.20 -8.60 8.66
N GLY A 352 10.44 -7.30 8.77
CA GLY A 352 11.77 -6.73 9.06
C GLY A 352 12.84 -6.96 7.98
N LEU A 353 12.42 -7.29 6.76
CA LEU A 353 13.30 -7.59 5.64
C LEU A 353 13.67 -6.33 4.85
N PRO A 354 14.85 -6.28 4.20
CA PRO A 354 15.25 -5.14 3.37
C PRO A 354 14.26 -4.82 2.25
N VAL A 355 13.83 -3.56 2.20
CA VAL A 355 13.02 -2.96 1.12
C VAL A 355 13.92 -2.28 0.09
N ASP A 356 13.34 -1.87 -1.03
CA ASP A 356 14.03 -1.20 -2.13
C ASP A 356 13.00 -0.39 -2.92
N VAL A 357 13.18 0.93 -2.93
CA VAL A 357 12.27 1.91 -3.55
C VAL A 357 12.71 2.32 -4.96
N THR A 358 13.67 1.61 -5.56
CA THR A 358 14.24 1.96 -6.86
C THR A 358 13.20 1.87 -7.97
N LEU A 359 12.92 3.03 -8.58
CA LEU A 359 12.22 3.15 -9.87
C LEU A 359 13.06 2.45 -10.96
N ALA A 360 12.49 1.42 -11.57
CA ALA A 360 13.11 0.63 -12.63
C ALA A 360 12.81 1.18 -14.03
N SER A 361 11.62 1.75 -14.24
CA SER A 361 11.19 2.35 -15.51
C SER A 361 10.02 3.31 -15.30
N PRO A 362 9.87 4.39 -16.10
CA PRO A 362 8.63 5.16 -16.14
C PRO A 362 7.44 4.29 -16.56
N GLY A 363 6.28 4.52 -15.96
CA GLY A 363 5.10 3.70 -16.22
C GLY A 363 3.78 4.28 -15.72
N ALA A 364 2.70 3.58 -16.07
CA ALA A 364 1.33 3.98 -15.75
C ALA A 364 0.43 2.78 -15.48
N SER A 365 -0.66 3.03 -14.76
CA SER A 365 -1.79 2.12 -14.58
C SER A 365 -3.08 2.72 -15.18
N ALA A 366 -4.00 1.85 -15.62
CA ALA A 366 -5.34 2.22 -16.04
C ALA A 366 -6.35 1.14 -15.63
N VAL A 367 -7.45 1.52 -15.00
CA VAL A 367 -8.44 0.56 -14.47
C VAL A 367 -9.29 -0.10 -15.56
N ILE A 368 -9.67 -1.35 -15.32
CA ILE A 368 -10.70 -2.07 -16.07
C ILE A 368 -11.96 -2.10 -15.21
N TYR A 369 -13.03 -1.46 -15.65
CA TYR A 369 -14.33 -1.47 -14.98
C TYR A 369 -15.19 -2.66 -15.40
N GLY A 370 -16.15 -3.03 -14.56
CA GLY A 370 -17.08 -4.14 -14.79
C GLY A 370 -18.05 -3.90 -15.95
N GLY A 371 -18.53 -2.67 -16.17
CA GLY A 371 -19.39 -2.29 -17.30
C GLY A 371 -20.83 -2.80 -17.24
N LEU A 372 -21.06 -4.00 -16.69
CA LEU A 372 -22.36 -4.63 -16.45
C LEU A 372 -22.48 -5.21 -15.04
N ASP A 373 -23.70 -5.48 -14.61
CA ASP A 373 -24.05 -6.25 -13.41
C ASP A 373 -24.14 -7.74 -13.75
N ASP A 374 -23.29 -8.57 -13.13
CA ASP A 374 -23.19 -10.02 -13.41
C ASP A 374 -22.55 -10.76 -12.21
N THR A 375 -22.89 -12.04 -12.01
CA THR A 375 -22.34 -12.93 -10.96
C THR A 375 -21.31 -13.93 -11.47
N ALA A 376 -20.90 -13.84 -12.75
CA ALA A 376 -19.94 -14.75 -13.40
C ALA A 376 -19.14 -14.10 -14.55
N ILE A 377 -18.91 -12.78 -14.51
CA ILE A 377 -18.40 -11.97 -15.63
C ILE A 377 -17.15 -12.54 -16.37
N GLY A 378 -17.18 -12.48 -17.70
CA GLY A 378 -16.06 -12.82 -18.58
C GLY A 378 -15.27 -11.61 -19.08
N PHE A 379 -14.10 -11.86 -19.68
CA PHE A 379 -13.24 -10.82 -20.26
C PHE A 379 -12.73 -11.24 -21.64
N GLU A 380 -13.25 -10.63 -22.69
CA GLU A 380 -12.74 -10.78 -24.06
C GLU A 380 -11.55 -9.85 -24.33
N ASN A 381 -10.89 -10.06 -25.47
CA ASN A 381 -9.82 -9.21 -26.01
C ASN A 381 -8.57 -9.06 -25.10
N VAL A 382 -8.43 -9.82 -24.02
CA VAL A 382 -7.25 -9.79 -23.12
C VAL A 382 -5.94 -10.04 -23.88
N ALA A 383 -5.93 -11.00 -24.82
CA ALA A 383 -4.76 -11.26 -25.67
C ALA A 383 -4.41 -10.08 -26.61
N ARG A 384 -5.39 -9.23 -26.95
CA ARG A 384 -5.20 -8.01 -27.74
C ARG A 384 -4.66 -6.87 -26.86
N ALA A 385 -5.15 -6.73 -25.63
CA ALA A 385 -4.59 -5.82 -24.63
C ALA A 385 -3.11 -6.12 -24.34
N LEU A 386 -2.77 -7.40 -24.14
CA LEU A 386 -1.39 -7.90 -23.97
C LEU A 386 -0.53 -7.83 -25.25
N SER A 387 -1.09 -7.45 -26.41
CA SER A 387 -0.31 -7.19 -27.63
C SER A 387 0.21 -5.74 -27.72
N VAL A 388 -0.22 -4.87 -26.81
CA VAL A 388 0.38 -3.54 -26.64
C VAL A 388 1.77 -3.70 -26.01
N PRO A 389 2.84 -3.06 -26.53
CA PRO A 389 4.19 -3.23 -26.00
C PRO A 389 4.31 -2.90 -24.51
N GLU A 390 5.15 -3.67 -23.80
CA GLU A 390 5.48 -3.46 -22.38
C GLU A 390 4.25 -3.33 -21.46
N THR A 391 3.18 -4.05 -21.78
CA THR A 391 1.88 -3.96 -21.10
C THR A 391 1.53 -5.29 -20.45
N ASP A 392 0.98 -5.25 -19.24
CA ASP A 392 0.53 -6.41 -18.47
C ASP A 392 -0.86 -6.16 -17.87
N VAL A 393 -1.60 -7.23 -17.57
CA VAL A 393 -3.01 -7.19 -17.15
C VAL A 393 -3.19 -7.94 -15.83
N ARG A 394 -3.91 -7.34 -14.88
CA ARG A 394 -4.37 -7.99 -13.65
C ARG A 394 -5.89 -7.99 -13.64
N LEU A 395 -6.49 -9.17 -13.80
CA LEU A 395 -7.92 -9.39 -13.56
C LEU A 395 -8.06 -9.90 -12.12
N PHE A 396 -8.79 -9.18 -11.28
CA PHE A 396 -8.77 -9.44 -9.83
C PHE A 396 -9.52 -10.72 -9.44
N GLY A 397 -10.44 -11.19 -10.29
CA GLY A 397 -11.27 -12.36 -10.03
C GLY A 397 -12.38 -12.10 -9.01
N LYS A 398 -12.85 -10.85 -8.85
CA LYS A 398 -14.01 -10.54 -8.02
C LYS A 398 -15.23 -11.34 -8.52
N PRO A 399 -15.99 -12.04 -7.64
CA PRO A 399 -17.02 -12.99 -8.06
C PRO A 399 -18.25 -12.32 -8.70
N GLU A 400 -18.45 -11.03 -8.44
CA GLU A 400 -19.58 -10.26 -8.96
C GLU A 400 -19.07 -8.94 -9.54
N SER A 401 -19.73 -8.48 -10.60
CA SER A 401 -19.50 -7.21 -11.27
C SER A 401 -20.66 -6.24 -11.03
N HIS A 402 -20.34 -4.94 -11.09
CA HIS A 402 -21.29 -3.85 -11.28
C HIS A 402 -20.69 -2.87 -12.28
N ALA A 403 -21.51 -2.02 -12.91
CA ALA A 403 -21.07 -1.09 -13.97
C ALA A 403 -19.79 -0.30 -13.64
N ARG A 404 -19.66 0.22 -12.40
CA ARG A 404 -18.46 0.93 -11.90
C ARG A 404 -17.61 0.15 -10.88
N ARG A 405 -17.80 -1.17 -10.72
CA ARG A 405 -16.88 -1.98 -9.91
C ARG A 405 -15.55 -2.11 -10.66
N ARG A 406 -14.43 -1.80 -10.01
CA ARG A 406 -13.08 -2.04 -10.56
C ARG A 406 -12.84 -3.55 -10.64
N MET A 407 -12.72 -4.13 -11.82
CA MET A 407 -12.58 -5.58 -12.02
C MET A 407 -11.16 -6.02 -12.42
N GLY A 408 -10.35 -5.08 -12.91
CA GLY A 408 -8.93 -5.28 -13.12
C GLY A 408 -8.16 -3.97 -13.22
N VAL A 409 -6.87 -4.08 -13.50
CA VAL A 409 -5.99 -2.97 -13.87
C VAL A 409 -5.03 -3.43 -14.96
N VAL A 410 -4.71 -2.53 -15.88
CA VAL A 410 -3.61 -2.68 -16.83
C VAL A 410 -2.45 -1.82 -16.36
N THR A 411 -1.24 -2.35 -16.39
CA THR A 411 -0.01 -1.59 -16.18
C THR A 411 0.83 -1.58 -17.45
N ALA A 412 1.58 -0.50 -17.70
CA ALA A 412 2.54 -0.45 -18.80
C ALA A 412 3.75 0.42 -18.46
N THR A 413 4.94 0.05 -18.94
CA THR A 413 6.14 0.92 -18.94
C THR A 413 6.33 1.60 -20.29
N ALA A 414 7.25 2.57 -20.36
CA ALA A 414 7.85 3.12 -21.59
C ALA A 414 9.07 3.98 -21.24
N ASP A 415 9.80 4.46 -22.25
CA ASP A 415 10.86 5.46 -22.08
C ASP A 415 10.35 6.80 -21.45
N ASP A 416 9.05 7.09 -21.58
CA ASP A 416 8.41 8.27 -20.99
C ASP A 416 7.00 7.98 -20.43
N VAL A 417 6.64 8.74 -19.39
CA VAL A 417 5.36 8.64 -18.67
C VAL A 417 4.14 8.79 -19.61
N GLN A 418 4.17 9.71 -20.57
CA GLN A 418 3.00 9.97 -21.41
C GLN A 418 2.79 8.83 -22.41
N THR A 419 3.86 8.18 -22.90
CA THR A 419 3.78 6.95 -23.71
C THR A 419 3.26 5.79 -22.89
N ALA A 420 3.73 5.61 -21.65
CA ALA A 420 3.20 4.58 -20.75
C ALA A 420 1.70 4.77 -20.46
N ARG A 421 1.26 6.01 -20.16
CA ARG A 421 -0.15 6.36 -19.96
C ARG A 421 -1.00 6.06 -21.18
N ARG A 422 -0.51 6.33 -22.39
CA ARG A 422 -1.19 5.97 -23.66
C ARG A 422 -1.28 4.44 -23.84
N ARG A 423 -0.22 3.69 -23.54
CA ARG A 423 -0.21 2.22 -23.60
C ARG A 423 -1.23 1.60 -22.63
N ALA A 424 -1.14 1.94 -21.34
CA ALA A 424 -2.03 1.41 -20.30
C ALA A 424 -3.51 1.71 -20.60
N LYS A 425 -3.86 2.96 -20.93
CA LYS A 425 -5.23 3.34 -21.34
C LYS A 425 -5.70 2.58 -22.58
N SER A 426 -4.86 2.48 -23.61
CA SER A 426 -5.27 1.84 -24.86
C SER A 426 -5.49 0.35 -24.70
N ALA A 427 -4.73 -0.33 -23.85
CA ALA A 427 -4.92 -1.75 -23.55
C ALA A 427 -6.08 -1.99 -22.58
N ALA A 428 -6.28 -1.14 -21.56
CA ALA A 428 -7.46 -1.22 -20.69
C ALA A 428 -8.76 -1.08 -21.49
N ALA A 429 -8.80 -0.15 -22.45
CA ALA A 429 -9.93 0.03 -23.38
C ALA A 429 -10.05 -1.07 -24.45
N MET A 430 -9.09 -2.00 -24.57
CA MET A 430 -9.24 -3.20 -25.41
C MET A 430 -9.90 -4.35 -24.65
N VAL A 431 -9.68 -4.50 -23.34
CA VAL A 431 -10.34 -5.55 -22.55
C VAL A 431 -11.85 -5.27 -22.54
N THR A 432 -12.64 -6.24 -22.99
CA THR A 432 -14.10 -6.11 -23.07
C THR A 432 -14.72 -6.99 -21.99
N PRO A 433 -15.32 -6.42 -20.92
CA PRO A 433 -16.13 -7.20 -19.98
C PRO A 433 -17.38 -7.71 -20.69
N VAL A 434 -17.71 -8.98 -20.51
CA VAL A 434 -18.84 -9.66 -21.16
C VAL A 434 -19.62 -10.52 -20.17
N ALA A 435 -20.87 -10.85 -20.51
CA ALA A 435 -21.71 -11.66 -19.64
C ALA A 435 -21.09 -13.03 -19.33
N GLY A 436 -21.36 -13.54 -18.13
CA GLY A 436 -20.87 -14.83 -17.68
C GLY A 436 -21.44 -15.98 -18.51
N HIS A 437 -20.58 -16.69 -19.23
CA HIS A 437 -20.94 -17.88 -20.00
C HIS A 437 -20.09 -19.07 -19.54
N PRO A 438 -20.70 -20.27 -19.34
CA PRO A 438 -19.93 -21.48 -19.08
C PRO A 438 -18.90 -21.68 -20.19
N VAL A 439 -17.65 -21.98 -19.83
CA VAL A 439 -16.59 -22.24 -20.81
C VAL A 439 -16.90 -23.56 -21.52
N GLU A 440 -17.60 -23.47 -22.65
CA GLU A 440 -17.68 -24.57 -23.60
C GLU A 440 -16.24 -24.98 -23.97
N ARG A 441 -15.94 -26.27 -23.86
CA ARG A 441 -14.61 -26.78 -24.20
C ARG A 441 -14.41 -26.63 -25.71
N LEU A 442 -13.69 -25.58 -26.11
CA LEU A 442 -13.16 -25.41 -27.45
C LEU A 442 -12.50 -26.73 -27.88
N THR A 443 -13.12 -27.39 -28.85
CA THR A 443 -12.57 -28.60 -29.47
C THR A 443 -11.38 -28.22 -30.31
N GLU A 444 -10.21 -28.39 -29.70
CA GLU A 444 -8.89 -27.91 -30.14
C GLU A 444 -8.72 -26.38 -30.04
N PRO A 445 -7.58 -25.90 -29.51
CA PRO A 445 -7.26 -24.47 -29.55
C PRO A 445 -6.95 -24.09 -31.00
N ALA A 446 -7.54 -22.99 -31.49
CA ALA A 446 -7.12 -22.40 -32.76
C ALA A 446 -5.60 -22.15 -32.72
N PRO A 447 -4.83 -22.60 -33.72
CA PRO A 447 -3.38 -22.50 -33.69
C PRO A 447 -2.97 -21.03 -33.61
N PHE A 448 -2.03 -20.71 -32.71
CA PHE A 448 -1.41 -19.39 -32.66
C PHE A 448 -0.94 -19.01 -34.07
N ALA A 449 -1.40 -17.87 -34.57
CA ALA A 449 -0.94 -17.34 -35.84
C ALA A 449 0.60 -17.25 -35.79
N PRO A 450 1.32 -17.80 -36.78
CA PRO A 450 2.78 -17.84 -36.74
C PRO A 450 3.32 -16.42 -36.65
N SER A 451 4.32 -16.21 -35.80
CA SER A 451 5.01 -14.93 -35.70
C SER A 451 5.50 -14.49 -37.08
N PRO A 452 5.45 -13.18 -37.42
CA PRO A 452 5.96 -12.70 -38.69
C PRO A 452 7.42 -13.14 -38.86
N GLU A 453 7.78 -13.63 -40.06
CA GLU A 453 9.06 -14.29 -40.27
C GLU A 453 10.24 -13.42 -39.83
N PRO A 454 11.28 -14.03 -39.20
CA PRO A 454 12.44 -13.28 -38.73
C PRO A 454 13.15 -12.61 -39.92
N VAL A 455 13.13 -11.27 -39.94
CA VAL A 455 13.70 -10.44 -41.01
C VAL A 455 15.11 -10.93 -41.34
N PRO A 456 15.38 -11.36 -42.60
CA PRO A 456 16.62 -12.05 -42.92
C PRO A 456 17.84 -11.15 -42.70
N ARG A 457 18.75 -11.59 -41.84
CA ARG A 457 20.01 -10.89 -41.58
C ARG A 457 20.81 -10.77 -42.88
N ARG A 458 21.03 -9.55 -43.36
CA ARG A 458 21.95 -9.28 -44.48
C ARG A 458 23.35 -9.80 -44.11
N GLY A 459 23.89 -10.73 -44.90
CA GLY A 459 25.32 -11.08 -44.82
C GLY A 459 25.70 -12.54 -45.07
N THR A 460 24.76 -13.49 -45.12
CA THR A 460 25.11 -14.91 -45.35
C THR A 460 25.49 -15.16 -46.82
N PRO A 461 26.72 -15.64 -47.13
CA PRO A 461 27.09 -16.00 -48.50
C PRO A 461 26.44 -17.33 -48.93
N PRO A 462 26.23 -17.55 -50.23
CA PRO A 462 25.61 -18.79 -50.73
C PRO A 462 26.54 -20.01 -50.60
N PRO A 463 25.99 -21.21 -50.38
CA PRO A 463 26.77 -22.45 -50.35
C PRO A 463 27.27 -22.86 -51.76
N PRO A 464 28.37 -23.64 -51.86
CA PRO A 464 28.91 -24.11 -53.14
C PRO A 464 27.99 -25.14 -53.83
N PRO A 465 28.04 -25.26 -55.17
CA PRO A 465 27.16 -26.14 -55.93
C PRO A 465 27.49 -27.63 -55.71
N ALA A 466 26.45 -28.47 -55.71
CA ALA A 466 26.56 -29.90 -55.40
C ALA A 466 27.08 -30.74 -56.58
N GLY A 467 28.08 -31.59 -56.33
CA GLY A 467 28.51 -32.65 -57.24
C GLY A 467 27.50 -33.81 -57.30
N ARG A 468 27.45 -34.50 -58.46
CA ARG A 468 26.58 -35.66 -58.73
C ARG A 468 27.42 -36.95 -59.00
N PRO A 469 26.82 -38.16 -58.99
CA PRO A 469 27.31 -39.18 -58.06
C PRO A 469 27.83 -40.48 -58.70
N THR A 470 28.56 -41.26 -57.90
CA THR A 470 28.82 -42.70 -58.10
C THR A 470 28.84 -43.43 -56.76
N GLY A 471 28.20 -44.60 -56.68
CA GLY A 471 28.42 -45.61 -55.64
C GLY A 471 28.80 -46.95 -56.29
N PRO A 472 28.65 -48.12 -55.62
CA PRO A 472 28.23 -48.31 -54.23
C PRO A 472 29.11 -49.30 -53.41
N ALA A 473 28.85 -49.37 -52.10
CA ALA A 473 29.03 -50.50 -51.19
C ALA A 473 30.38 -51.27 -51.08
N LEU A 474 30.89 -51.36 -49.85
CA LEU A 474 30.96 -52.64 -49.10
C LEU A 474 31.14 -52.36 -47.59
N ALA A 475 30.98 -53.39 -46.75
CA ALA A 475 30.92 -53.28 -45.27
C ALA A 475 32.18 -53.84 -44.59
N VAL A 476 32.30 -53.68 -43.25
CA VAL A 476 32.57 -54.77 -42.27
C VAL A 476 32.73 -54.25 -40.81
N GLN A 477 31.77 -54.63 -39.96
CA GLN A 477 31.85 -55.07 -38.54
C GLN A 477 32.57 -54.21 -37.45
N CYS A 478 32.57 -54.72 -36.22
CA CYS A 478 32.58 -53.93 -34.97
C CYS A 478 33.61 -54.40 -33.91
N LEU A 479 34.19 -53.45 -33.16
CA LEU A 479 34.60 -53.54 -31.73
C LEU A 479 35.71 -54.57 -31.35
N PRO A 480 36.27 -54.58 -30.11
CA PRO A 480 36.01 -53.76 -28.92
C PRO A 480 37.25 -53.06 -28.26
N ASP A 481 37.00 -52.37 -27.14
CA ASP A 481 37.94 -51.77 -26.16
C ASP A 481 38.88 -52.77 -25.44
N PRO A 482 39.97 -52.27 -24.81
CA PRO A 482 40.34 -52.77 -23.48
C PRO A 482 40.85 -51.72 -22.45
N ALA A 483 40.05 -51.52 -21.40
CA ALA A 483 40.39 -51.53 -19.96
C ALA A 483 41.70 -50.90 -19.36
N HIS A 484 41.48 -49.93 -18.44
CA HIS A 484 42.05 -49.81 -17.06
C HIS A 484 43.58 -49.69 -16.77
N ARG A 485 44.01 -48.48 -16.33
CA ARG A 485 44.71 -48.07 -15.06
C ARG A 485 46.03 -48.79 -14.60
N PRO A 486 46.82 -48.26 -13.61
CA PRO A 486 46.73 -47.03 -12.77
C PRO A 486 48.04 -46.16 -12.75
N GLY A 487 48.13 -45.10 -11.90
CA GLY A 487 49.44 -44.84 -11.23
C GLY A 487 50.02 -43.45 -10.85
N GLY A 488 49.32 -42.30 -10.83
CA GLY A 488 49.80 -41.03 -10.19
C GLY A 488 51.09 -40.38 -10.75
N PRO A 489 51.74 -39.40 -10.06
CA PRO A 489 51.24 -38.41 -9.10
C PRO A 489 51.30 -36.95 -9.65
N ARG A 490 50.77 -35.95 -8.90
CA ARG A 490 50.86 -34.51 -9.24
C ARG A 490 52.08 -33.83 -8.61
N PRO A 491 52.64 -32.81 -9.27
CA PRO A 491 53.00 -31.55 -8.61
C PRO A 491 52.19 -30.34 -9.15
N GLY A 492 52.43 -29.16 -8.55
CA GLY A 492 51.59 -27.96 -8.63
C GLY A 492 51.97 -26.90 -9.68
N PRO A 493 51.57 -25.63 -9.46
CA PRO A 493 51.11 -24.74 -10.53
C PRO A 493 52.13 -23.70 -11.04
N GLY A 494 51.90 -23.19 -12.26
CA GLY A 494 52.59 -21.98 -12.74
C GLY A 494 52.17 -21.50 -14.14
N GLY A 495 52.05 -20.17 -14.29
CA GLY A 495 52.14 -19.47 -15.58
C GLY A 495 50.80 -19.08 -16.27
N PRO A 496 50.68 -17.83 -16.78
CA PRO A 496 49.50 -17.37 -17.53
C PRO A 496 49.63 -17.58 -19.06
N VAL A 497 48.49 -17.55 -19.76
CA VAL A 497 48.39 -17.62 -21.23
C VAL A 497 48.48 -16.20 -21.85
N PRO A 498 49.27 -15.99 -22.93
CA PRO A 498 49.34 -14.71 -23.63
C PRO A 498 48.25 -14.55 -24.73
N PRO A 499 47.79 -13.32 -25.03
CA PRO A 499 46.89 -13.05 -26.15
C PRO A 499 47.64 -12.87 -27.49
N PRO A 500 47.05 -13.29 -28.63
CA PRO A 500 47.57 -13.02 -29.98
C PRO A 500 47.29 -11.56 -30.44
N PRO A 501 47.96 -11.07 -31.52
CA PRO A 501 48.06 -9.64 -31.83
C PRO A 501 46.91 -9.09 -32.69
N GLY A 502 46.90 -7.77 -32.93
CA GLY A 502 45.91 -7.07 -33.75
C GLY A 502 46.47 -5.94 -34.61
N GLY A 503 45.57 -5.11 -35.17
CA GLY A 503 45.84 -4.00 -36.10
C GLY A 503 45.31 -4.29 -37.52
N PRO A 504 45.19 -3.27 -38.41
CA PRO A 504 45.59 -1.87 -38.24
C PRO A 504 44.42 -0.84 -38.18
N ARG A 505 44.75 0.41 -37.83
CA ARG A 505 43.99 1.64 -38.16
C ARG A 505 44.78 2.46 -39.18
N PRO A 506 44.15 3.40 -39.91
CA PRO A 506 44.36 4.83 -39.58
C PRO A 506 43.05 5.68 -39.69
N GLY A 507 42.98 6.92 -39.19
CA GLY A 507 43.93 7.68 -38.35
C GLY A 507 43.56 9.17 -38.18
N GLY A 508 44.04 9.79 -37.09
CA GLY A 508 44.01 11.26 -36.80
C GLY A 508 42.66 11.83 -36.36
N THR A 509 42.57 12.93 -35.58
CA THR A 509 43.54 13.77 -34.81
C THR A 509 42.68 14.78 -34.00
N ALA A 510 42.98 15.26 -32.79
CA ALA A 510 44.01 15.03 -31.75
C ALA A 510 43.36 15.42 -30.37
N GLU A 511 43.97 15.69 -29.20
CA GLU A 511 45.37 15.76 -28.73
C GLU A 511 45.44 15.51 -27.19
N ARG A 512 46.32 16.20 -26.43
CA ARG A 512 46.53 16.14 -24.96
C ARG A 512 47.35 17.38 -24.52
N PRO A 513 47.47 17.78 -23.21
CA PRO A 513 48.04 17.00 -22.09
C PRO A 513 47.38 17.30 -20.71
N ALA A 514 47.87 16.89 -19.52
CA ALA A 514 48.39 15.60 -19.03
C ALA A 514 48.37 15.60 -17.47
N GLN A 515 48.49 14.42 -16.83
CA GLN A 515 48.69 14.25 -15.37
C GLN A 515 49.98 13.46 -15.09
N PRO A 516 50.57 13.60 -13.88
CA PRO A 516 51.42 12.58 -13.29
C PRO A 516 51.05 12.19 -11.83
N GLY A 517 51.50 10.99 -11.44
CA GLY A 517 51.59 10.42 -10.08
C GLY A 517 52.34 9.08 -10.18
N PRO A 518 52.26 8.14 -9.22
CA PRO A 518 52.25 8.26 -7.75
C PRO A 518 53.31 7.33 -7.08
N ALA A 519 53.52 7.44 -5.75
CA ALA A 519 54.35 6.49 -4.95
C ALA A 519 54.12 6.62 -3.42
N GLN A 520 54.50 5.70 -2.52
CA GLN A 520 54.38 4.22 -2.47
C GLN A 520 54.70 3.71 -1.02
N ARG A 521 54.04 2.61 -0.55
CA ARG A 521 54.36 1.74 0.63
C ARG A 521 53.97 2.20 2.06
N GLY A 522 53.68 1.19 2.92
CA GLY A 522 53.59 1.25 4.41
C GLY A 522 54.75 0.45 5.06
N PRO A 523 54.60 -0.28 6.20
CA PRO A 523 53.39 -0.69 6.95
C PRO A 523 53.51 -0.67 8.52
N ALA A 524 52.58 -1.37 9.23
CA ALA A 524 52.76 -2.18 10.47
C ALA A 524 52.16 -1.75 11.85
N GLN A 525 51.24 -2.62 12.33
CA GLN A 525 51.09 -3.20 13.69
C GLN A 525 50.51 -2.47 14.94
N SER A 526 49.78 -3.30 15.72
CA SER A 526 49.49 -3.28 17.18
C SER A 526 48.75 -2.10 17.85
N GLY A 527 47.64 -2.42 18.53
CA GLY A 527 47.19 -1.76 19.77
C GLY A 527 47.71 -2.52 21.02
N PRO A 528 47.13 -2.38 22.24
CA PRO A 528 45.85 -1.73 22.57
C PRO A 528 45.92 -0.75 23.78
N THR A 529 44.74 -0.38 24.34
CA THR A 529 44.48 0.20 25.69
C THR A 529 45.06 1.57 26.05
N GLY A 530 44.21 2.49 26.57
CA GLY A 530 44.69 3.73 27.23
C GLY A 530 43.74 4.93 27.23
N GLN A 531 42.63 4.87 27.96
CA GLN A 531 42.04 6.05 28.63
C GLN A 531 42.55 6.08 30.09
N PRO A 532 42.52 7.22 30.85
CA PRO A 532 41.60 8.35 30.71
C PRO A 532 42.21 9.76 30.88
N GLY A 533 41.36 10.79 30.87
CA GLY A 533 41.63 12.11 31.44
C GLY A 533 42.07 13.18 30.44
N GLY A 534 41.28 14.25 30.31
CA GLY A 534 41.66 15.44 29.55
C GLY A 534 42.21 16.57 30.44
N PRO A 535 42.82 17.62 29.86
CA PRO A 535 43.05 18.88 30.53
C PRO A 535 42.41 20.09 29.81
N GLY A 536 42.46 21.25 30.47
CA GLY A 536 41.90 22.52 30.02
C GLY A 536 42.77 23.37 29.07
N PRO A 537 42.64 24.72 29.12
CA PRO A 537 42.71 25.58 27.92
C PRO A 537 44.08 26.13 27.53
N ARG A 538 44.17 26.74 26.33
CA ARG A 538 45.29 27.57 25.86
C ARG A 538 44.83 28.85 25.12
N PRO A 539 45.70 29.87 24.93
CA PRO A 539 45.31 31.27 24.63
C PRO A 539 45.86 31.78 23.25
N PRO A 540 46.26 33.06 22.98
CA PRO A 540 45.50 33.93 22.06
C PRO A 540 46.31 34.74 20.99
N GLN A 541 45.63 35.69 20.28
CA GLN A 541 46.14 36.93 19.59
C GLN A 541 46.83 36.81 18.19
N PRO A 542 47.10 37.91 17.40
CA PRO A 542 46.44 39.27 17.27
C PRO A 542 46.39 39.96 15.84
N GLY A 543 45.62 41.07 15.72
CA GLY A 543 45.84 42.25 14.80
C GLY A 543 45.32 42.18 13.34
N GLY A 544 45.01 43.26 12.56
CA GLY A 544 44.93 44.75 12.66
C GLY A 544 44.92 45.39 11.22
N PRO A 545 44.84 46.73 10.91
CA PRO A 545 44.41 47.96 11.61
C PRO A 545 43.30 48.80 10.84
N ARG A 546 43.30 50.16 10.85
CA ARG A 546 42.18 51.09 10.43
C ARG A 546 42.55 52.13 9.32
N PRO A 547 41.59 52.95 8.78
CA PRO A 547 41.44 54.37 9.20
C PRO A 547 39.99 54.95 9.18
N GLY A 548 39.81 56.29 9.34
CA GLY A 548 38.51 57.04 9.31
C GLY A 548 38.69 58.52 8.86
N PRO A 549 37.63 59.38 8.76
CA PRO A 549 37.29 60.34 9.84
C PRO A 549 35.75 60.69 10.00
N ARG A 550 35.40 61.87 10.57
CA ARG A 550 34.10 62.32 11.19
C ARG A 550 33.48 63.56 10.46
N PRO A 551 32.43 64.32 10.93
CA PRO A 551 31.48 64.20 12.08
C PRO A 551 29.95 64.43 11.76
N GLY A 552 28.98 63.92 12.56
CA GLY A 552 28.29 64.63 13.67
C GLY A 552 26.83 65.05 13.30
N PRO A 553 25.91 65.48 14.21
CA PRO A 553 25.95 65.58 15.68
C PRO A 553 24.76 64.89 16.44
N GLN A 554 24.77 64.95 17.79
CA GLN A 554 23.64 64.93 18.77
C GLN A 554 22.42 63.96 18.58
N GLY A 555 21.97 63.16 19.57
CA GLY A 555 22.44 62.91 20.95
C GLY A 555 21.50 61.95 21.72
N ARG A 556 21.97 61.33 22.82
CA ARG A 556 21.17 60.43 23.70
C ARG A 556 21.76 60.34 25.14
N PRO A 557 20.98 60.55 26.20
CA PRO A 557 21.34 60.18 27.58
C PRO A 557 20.78 58.78 27.99
N PRO A 558 21.24 58.18 29.11
CA PRO A 558 20.96 56.77 29.47
C PRO A 558 19.74 56.55 30.38
N ALA A 559 19.41 55.28 30.62
CA ALA A 559 18.24 54.82 31.37
C ALA A 559 18.46 54.71 32.90
N PRO A 560 17.39 54.92 33.70
CA PRO A 560 17.18 54.29 35.00
C PRO A 560 15.93 53.36 34.98
N GLY A 561 15.76 52.52 36.01
CA GLY A 561 14.69 51.51 36.06
C GLY A 561 13.54 51.77 37.07
N ALA A 562 12.58 50.84 37.04
CA ALA A 562 11.57 50.55 38.07
C ALA A 562 10.54 51.63 38.48
N ARG A 563 9.34 51.56 37.88
CA ARG A 563 8.01 51.55 38.57
C ARG A 563 6.90 51.10 37.59
N GLY A 564 5.80 50.59 38.13
CA GLY A 564 4.74 49.89 37.36
C GLY A 564 3.57 50.77 36.86
N PRO A 565 2.63 50.18 36.10
CA PRO A 565 1.51 50.90 35.48
C PRO A 565 0.33 51.15 36.43
N VAL A 566 -0.50 52.15 36.07
CA VAL A 566 -1.75 52.54 36.77
C VAL A 566 -2.97 52.25 35.88
N ALA A 567 -4.16 52.11 36.47
CA ALA A 567 -5.27 51.32 35.94
C ALA A 567 -6.30 52.08 35.06
N GLY A 568 -6.98 51.30 34.19
CA GLY A 568 -8.32 51.57 33.63
C GLY A 568 -9.44 50.78 34.35
N PRO A 569 -10.73 51.03 34.04
CA PRO A 569 -11.85 50.67 34.92
C PRO A 569 -12.23 49.18 34.96
N ARG A 570 -12.80 48.77 36.10
CA ARG A 570 -13.19 47.39 36.42
C ARG A 570 -14.62 47.05 35.98
N ARG A 571 -14.88 45.76 35.69
CA ARG A 571 -16.21 45.12 35.82
C ARG A 571 -16.22 44.15 37.02
N PRO A 572 -17.40 43.77 37.57
CA PRO A 572 -17.49 42.90 38.75
C PRO A 572 -17.14 41.44 38.46
N GLY A 573 -16.57 40.74 39.44
CA GLY A 573 -16.35 39.28 39.40
C GLY A 573 -17.45 38.48 40.13
N PRO A 574 -17.56 37.17 39.88
CA PRO A 574 -18.56 36.29 40.50
C PRO A 574 -18.20 35.90 41.95
N PRO A 575 -19.19 35.47 42.76
CA PRO A 575 -18.98 35.00 44.14
C PRO A 575 -18.42 33.56 44.21
N PRO A 576 -17.72 33.18 45.29
CA PRO A 576 -17.16 31.84 45.47
C PRO A 576 -18.10 30.88 46.23
N GLY A 577 -18.06 29.57 45.90
CA GLY A 577 -18.55 28.53 46.83
C GLY A 577 -19.11 27.23 46.23
N ALA A 578 -18.26 26.32 45.77
CA ALA A 578 -18.52 24.87 45.76
C ALA A 578 -17.20 24.09 45.51
N GLN A 579 -16.99 22.96 46.19
CA GLN A 579 -15.96 21.97 45.84
C GLN A 579 -16.63 20.70 45.28
N PRO A 580 -16.14 20.12 44.17
CA PRO A 580 -16.60 18.82 43.71
C PRO A 580 -16.04 17.68 44.59
N PRO A 581 -16.80 16.57 44.79
CA PRO A 581 -16.34 15.43 45.57
C PRO A 581 -15.29 14.59 44.82
N GLY A 582 -14.32 14.04 45.56
CA GLY A 582 -13.29 13.13 45.01
C GLY A 582 -13.78 11.68 44.82
N PRO A 583 -13.03 10.86 44.06
CA PRO A 583 -13.43 9.49 43.71
C PRO A 583 -13.34 8.51 44.90
N PRO A 584 -14.25 7.53 45.00
CA PRO A 584 -14.25 6.55 46.09
C PRO A 584 -13.11 5.52 45.95
N ARG A 585 -12.44 5.21 47.06
CA ARG A 585 -11.42 4.13 47.13
C ARG A 585 -12.08 2.78 47.44
N LYS A 586 -11.52 1.71 46.85
CA LYS A 586 -11.88 0.31 47.15
C LYS A 586 -11.53 -0.05 48.62
N PRO A 587 -12.40 -0.74 49.37
CA PRO A 587 -12.02 -1.44 50.58
C PRO A 587 -11.45 -2.84 50.28
N GLY A 588 -10.42 -3.23 51.03
CA GLY A 588 -9.85 -4.58 51.04
C GLY A 588 -10.57 -5.54 52.00
N PRO A 589 -10.13 -6.81 52.09
CA PRO A 589 -10.98 -7.92 52.51
C PRO A 589 -11.10 -8.14 54.02
N GLN A 590 -12.28 -8.65 54.41
CA GLN A 590 -12.48 -9.51 55.58
C GLN A 590 -13.31 -10.72 55.13
N GLY A 591 -13.14 -11.88 55.76
CA GLY A 591 -13.88 -13.09 55.36
C GLY A 591 -14.05 -14.09 56.51
N ALA A 592 -15.23 -14.72 56.55
CA ALA A 592 -15.57 -15.93 57.30
C ALA A 592 -17.01 -16.35 56.93
N GLY A 593 -17.38 -17.62 57.20
CA GLY A 593 -18.79 -18.05 57.27
C GLY A 593 -19.32 -18.81 56.04
N ALA A 594 -19.25 -20.13 56.10
CA ALA A 594 -19.82 -21.03 55.09
C ALA A 594 -21.36 -21.14 55.19
N SER A 595 -22.03 -21.44 54.06
CA SER A 595 -22.93 -22.62 53.90
C SER A 595 -23.64 -22.62 52.52
N ALA A 596 -23.84 -23.81 51.95
CA ALA A 596 -24.78 -24.03 50.84
C ALA A 596 -26.20 -24.29 51.39
N PRO A 597 -27.28 -24.14 50.58
CA PRO A 597 -27.77 -25.34 49.86
C PRO A 597 -28.48 -25.07 48.50
N GLY A 598 -28.75 -26.17 47.78
CA GLY A 598 -30.02 -26.33 47.03
C GLY A 598 -30.07 -25.89 45.56
N ARG A 599 -29.85 -26.83 44.62
CA ARG A 599 -30.48 -26.77 43.28
C ARG A 599 -31.94 -27.23 43.37
N PRO A 600 -32.86 -26.57 42.66
CA PRO A 600 -34.01 -27.21 42.04
C PRO A 600 -33.82 -27.32 40.52
N ALA A 601 -34.37 -28.37 39.91
CA ALA A 601 -34.51 -28.49 38.46
C ALA A 601 -36.01 -28.59 38.09
N PRO A 602 -36.46 -28.00 36.98
CA PRO A 602 -37.78 -28.29 36.43
C PRO A 602 -37.75 -28.94 35.03
N ALA A 603 -38.53 -30.01 34.92
CA ALA A 603 -39.26 -30.57 33.79
C ALA A 603 -38.94 -30.17 32.32
N ARG A 604 -38.85 -31.21 31.46
CA ARG A 604 -39.27 -31.14 30.05
C ARG A 604 -40.78 -30.86 29.93
N PRO A 605 -41.22 -30.14 28.89
CA PRO A 605 -42.43 -30.46 28.13
C PRO A 605 -42.11 -31.17 26.80
N THR A 606 -43.14 -31.63 26.10
CA THR A 606 -43.07 -32.55 24.94
C THR A 606 -43.15 -31.87 23.57
N ALA A 607 -42.93 -32.64 22.51
CA ALA A 607 -42.94 -32.19 21.12
C ALA A 607 -44.29 -31.63 20.64
N GLY A 608 -44.22 -30.68 19.71
CA GLY A 608 -45.32 -30.24 18.85
C GLY A 608 -44.75 -29.62 17.58
N ALA A 609 -45.10 -30.14 16.41
CA ALA A 609 -44.60 -29.67 15.13
C ALA A 609 -45.58 -28.65 14.50
N PRO A 610 -45.10 -27.50 13.97
CA PRO A 610 -45.91 -26.62 13.14
C PRO A 610 -45.79 -27.02 11.66
N THR A 611 -46.93 -27.23 11.01
CA THR A 611 -47.03 -27.36 9.55
C THR A 611 -46.69 -26.03 8.87
N ALA A 612 -45.75 -26.03 7.93
CA ALA A 612 -45.51 -24.88 7.06
C ALA A 612 -46.68 -24.72 6.07
N VAL A 613 -47.39 -23.59 6.13
CA VAL A 613 -48.39 -23.20 5.13
C VAL A 613 -47.70 -22.29 4.12
N THR A 614 -47.64 -22.71 2.86
CA THR A 614 -47.16 -21.89 1.75
C THR A 614 -48.20 -20.85 1.36
N THR A 615 -47.87 -19.57 1.53
CA THR A 615 -48.60 -18.44 0.94
C THR A 615 -47.69 -17.69 -0.03
N GLU A 616 -47.73 -18.09 -1.29
CA GLU A 616 -47.12 -17.31 -2.37
C GLU A 616 -47.76 -15.91 -2.44
N LYS A 617 -46.96 -14.90 -2.74
CA LYS A 617 -47.42 -13.54 -3.02
C LYS A 617 -46.80 -13.10 -4.34
N PRO A 618 -47.60 -12.83 -5.40
CA PRO A 618 -47.07 -12.64 -6.74
C PRO A 618 -46.30 -11.32 -6.89
N ALA A 619 -45.26 -11.34 -7.71
CA ALA A 619 -44.54 -10.15 -8.14
C ALA A 619 -45.38 -9.33 -9.17
N PRO A 620 -45.27 -8.00 -9.19
CA PRO A 620 -45.92 -7.17 -10.20
C PRO A 620 -45.24 -7.33 -11.56
N GLN A 621 -46.03 -7.44 -12.63
CA GLN A 621 -45.52 -7.34 -14.01
C GLN A 621 -45.34 -5.86 -14.41
N PRO A 622 -44.32 -5.52 -15.23
CA PRO A 622 -44.19 -4.20 -15.82
C PRO A 622 -45.17 -4.03 -17.00
N THR A 623 -45.81 -2.87 -17.09
CA THR A 623 -46.56 -2.44 -18.29
C THR A 623 -45.62 -1.80 -19.31
N PRO A 624 -45.79 -2.06 -20.61
CA PRO A 624 -45.09 -1.33 -21.66
C PRO A 624 -45.82 -0.02 -22.00
N ASP A 625 -45.07 1.06 -22.15
CA ASP A 625 -45.50 2.29 -22.82
C ASP A 625 -44.34 2.82 -23.70
N ALA A 626 -44.67 3.63 -24.72
CA ALA A 626 -43.78 3.92 -25.85
C ALA A 626 -43.53 5.43 -26.08
N ASP A 627 -42.67 5.71 -27.06
CA ASP A 627 -42.44 7.01 -27.72
C ASP A 627 -41.95 8.20 -26.88
N GLY A 628 -40.61 8.35 -26.84
CA GLY A 628 -39.95 9.31 -27.73
C GLY A 628 -39.69 10.75 -27.25
N SER A 629 -38.41 11.16 -27.29
CA SER A 629 -38.01 12.52 -27.68
C SER A 629 -36.50 12.64 -27.97
N ASP A 630 -36.18 13.41 -29.01
CA ASP A 630 -34.91 14.03 -29.45
C ASP A 630 -33.55 13.63 -28.83
N ASP A 631 -32.68 13.13 -29.71
CA ASP A 631 -31.24 13.38 -29.69
C ASP A 631 -30.94 14.89 -29.58
N ARG A 632 -30.01 15.24 -28.68
CA ARG A 632 -29.19 16.46 -28.85
C ARG A 632 -27.83 16.37 -28.18
N THR A 633 -26.91 15.72 -28.89
CA THR A 633 -25.47 15.76 -28.56
C THR A 633 -24.94 17.21 -28.63
N GLN A 634 -24.61 17.84 -27.48
CA GLN A 634 -23.95 19.16 -27.47
C GLN A 634 -22.43 19.06 -27.34
N VAL A 635 -21.73 19.32 -28.44
CA VAL A 635 -20.27 19.48 -28.48
C VAL A 635 -19.92 20.90 -28.03
N VAL A 636 -19.36 21.04 -26.82
CA VAL A 636 -18.79 22.31 -26.35
C VAL A 636 -17.51 22.61 -27.13
N ARG A 637 -17.53 23.67 -27.94
CA ARG A 637 -16.33 24.22 -28.59
C ARG A 637 -15.68 25.26 -27.68
N SER A 638 -14.35 25.23 -27.60
CA SER A 638 -13.56 26.25 -26.91
C SER A 638 -13.74 27.63 -27.56
N PRO A 639 -13.88 28.71 -26.77
CA PRO A 639 -13.61 30.06 -27.27
C PRO A 639 -12.10 30.23 -27.42
N GLY A 640 -11.66 30.73 -28.56
CA GLY A 640 -10.34 31.33 -28.73
C GLY A 640 -10.47 32.84 -28.77
N SER A 641 -9.47 33.55 -28.25
CA SER A 641 -9.32 34.99 -28.45
C SER A 641 -7.82 35.34 -28.56
N ASP A 642 -7.55 36.44 -29.24
CA ASP A 642 -6.39 37.30 -28.92
C ASP A 642 -6.56 37.97 -27.53
#